data_AF-A0A420YAD5-F1
#
_entry.id   AF-A0A420YAD5-F1
#
_cell.length_a   1.000
_cell.length_b   1.000
_cell.length_c   1.000
_cell.angle_alpha   90.00
_cell.angle_beta   90.00
_cell.angle_gamma   90.00
#
_symmetry.space_group_name_H-M   'P 1'
#
loop_
_entity.id
_entity.type
_entity.pdbx_description
1 polymer ?
#
loop_
_entity_poly.entity_id
_entity_poly.type
_entity_poly.pdbx_seq_one_letter_code
_entity_poly.pdbx_strand_id
1 'polypeptide(L)'
;MTLLAMGTRELMQKKKTCRKLHITLLDLKPAAIARTLIFFDMMMFYALMKGEKVPGIEDAPTVMAYLYLGHVIPKNVNVKLNQTIERLLVSEIHTSFPAEWKAWEDLTVLPPSKEFAARRDPASVPLIERYKKKLPGALQELSDHIDNNWVTNPTLIDLDYVASARSEDAWRHDDTEEDKVPSIEADVFSEATKLMPESPGNTVLEHLGKTFDMLAILIIQFLPNRLMIEALTSEMTDVMERVAHDCLPSRSQPIGGIDPSNFPSKYDRIQYEQYPDDKPAHLEYNVLLNPPKLKNREHFRAEYMLMYDDKRVTDHFALRQPPGDRREDDDYDDYLAPMGQAVMGMEPVEKDSFMRENYQIWEQVPQTKVPLQRLLSRGALERWLYAHYLKICLPYTRPAAEGAPIHSLLNLIAFLRLVAHLRNIGYPTHWLSTVLANLCEDGVTITARAPRQLSTDQSFVDTVFPPLKMTISPWRAECTTLLSIWTPLLPFAFLAPQDALIPPSDVAEYIVSFHNHIVDNAHVRVPHFMLVFWNTSNGSEPPKDMRKFLLDDETGGTSTAAKEMKQHAIHVVNTFRYVTKTSTASFWLRRDVTEDMKKGKWNVYIRRNDTYASVRRGVSVADHVVEKRRWLDGDGSQKM
;
A
#
# COMPACT_ATOMS: atom_id res chain seq x y z
N MET A 1 0.77 10.92 18.56
CA MET A 1 1.28 12.23 19.03
C MET A 1 1.88 12.95 17.83
N THR A 2 1.40 14.13 17.49
CA THR A 2 1.84 14.92 16.31
C THR A 2 3.05 15.82 16.66
N LEU A 3 3.76 16.34 15.65
CA LEU A 3 4.85 17.32 15.86
C LEU A 3 4.35 18.55 16.63
N LEU A 4 3.14 19.01 16.32
CA LEU A 4 2.45 20.11 17.01
C LEU A 4 2.26 19.77 18.50
N ALA A 5 1.73 18.59 18.82
CA ALA A 5 1.51 18.16 20.21
C ALA A 5 2.83 18.02 21.00
N MET A 6 3.88 17.47 20.36
CA MET A 6 5.21 17.36 20.97
C MET A 6 5.83 18.72 21.25
N GLY A 7 5.89 19.60 20.25
CA GLY A 7 6.49 20.93 20.40
C GLY A 7 5.72 21.80 21.40
N THR A 8 4.39 21.76 21.36
CA THR A 8 3.54 22.47 22.33
C THR A 8 3.77 21.98 23.76
N ARG A 9 3.90 20.66 23.95
CA ARG A 9 4.19 20.07 25.27
C ARG A 9 5.57 20.49 25.78
N GLU A 10 6.60 20.48 24.95
CA GLU A 10 7.94 20.94 25.34
C GLU A 10 7.95 22.42 25.72
N LEU A 11 7.21 23.25 24.98
CA LEU A 11 7.06 24.68 25.24
C LEU A 11 6.33 24.94 26.57
N MET A 12 5.20 24.27 26.80
CA MET A 12 4.41 24.42 28.04
C MET A 12 5.17 23.89 29.26
N GLN A 13 5.86 22.75 29.15
CA GLN A 13 6.55 22.12 30.27
C GLN A 13 7.96 22.68 30.49
N LYS A 14 8.45 23.56 29.59
CA LYS A 14 9.83 24.07 29.55
C LYS A 14 10.88 22.95 29.67
N LYS A 15 10.55 21.76 29.20
CA LYS A 15 11.36 20.56 29.33
C LYS A 15 11.40 19.85 27.98
N LYS A 16 12.60 19.54 27.52
CA LYS A 16 12.81 18.72 26.32
C LYS A 16 12.37 17.29 26.63
N THR A 17 11.36 16.81 25.92
CA THR A 17 10.83 15.45 26.01
C THR A 17 11.44 14.54 24.94
N CYS A 18 11.82 15.09 23.80
CA CYS A 18 12.42 14.39 22.66
C CYS A 18 13.87 14.86 22.45
N ARG A 19 14.86 13.95 22.48
CA ARG A 19 16.26 14.34 22.27
C ARG A 19 16.59 14.54 20.78
N LYS A 20 16.12 13.63 19.94
CA LYS A 20 16.27 13.64 18.47
C LYS A 20 14.98 13.11 17.87
N LEU A 21 14.54 13.74 16.79
CA LEU A 21 13.39 13.39 15.98
C LEU A 21 13.91 13.04 14.58
N HIS A 22 13.61 11.82 14.14
CA HIS A 22 13.89 11.35 12.78
C HIS A 22 12.56 11.12 12.08
N ILE A 23 12.37 11.75 10.93
CA ILE A 23 11.19 11.59 10.08
C ILE A 23 11.65 10.94 8.77
N THR A 24 11.05 9.80 8.42
CA THR A 24 11.27 9.16 7.11
C THR A 24 10.02 9.38 6.27
N LEU A 25 10.14 10.17 5.21
CA LEU A 25 9.11 10.43 4.21
C LEU A 25 9.23 9.38 3.11
N LEU A 26 8.17 8.63 2.84
CA LEU A 26 8.16 7.55 1.87
C LEU A 26 6.90 7.62 1.01
N ASP A 27 7.10 7.76 -0.30
CA ASP A 27 6.03 7.80 -1.28
C ASP A 27 6.51 7.14 -2.59
N LEU A 28 5.56 6.61 -3.36
CA LEU A 28 5.81 6.14 -4.73
C LEU A 28 6.12 7.32 -5.66
N LYS A 29 5.56 8.50 -5.38
CA LYS A 29 5.65 9.70 -6.21
C LYS A 29 6.67 10.70 -5.64
N PRO A 30 7.79 10.96 -6.35
CA PRO A 30 8.76 11.97 -5.94
C PRO A 30 8.14 13.36 -5.72
N ALA A 31 7.10 13.72 -6.48
CA ALA A 31 6.41 15.00 -6.37
C ALA A 31 5.74 15.22 -4.99
N ALA A 32 5.16 14.18 -4.39
CA ALA A 32 4.53 14.26 -3.07
C ALA A 32 5.57 14.54 -1.97
N ILE A 33 6.73 13.88 -2.06
CA ILE A 33 7.87 14.13 -1.16
C ILE A 33 8.41 15.54 -1.38
N ALA A 34 8.61 15.96 -2.63
CA ALA A 34 9.11 17.30 -2.95
C ALA A 34 8.21 18.40 -2.37
N ARG A 35 6.88 18.25 -2.48
CA ARG A 35 5.91 19.16 -1.86
C ARG A 35 6.12 19.27 -0.35
N THR A 36 6.29 18.16 0.34
CA THR A 36 6.53 18.14 1.80
C THR A 36 7.83 18.86 2.16
N LEU A 37 8.91 18.62 1.40
CA LEU A 37 10.20 19.29 1.60
C LEU A 37 10.13 20.80 1.38
N ILE A 38 9.36 21.26 0.38
CA ILE A 38 9.08 22.69 0.14
C ILE A 38 8.45 23.33 1.37
N PHE A 39 7.44 22.70 1.99
CA PHE A 39 6.83 23.22 3.20
C PHE A 39 7.81 23.28 4.38
N PHE A 40 8.63 22.24 4.59
CA PHE A 40 9.67 22.28 5.63
C PHE A 40 10.63 23.44 5.42
N ASP A 41 11.13 23.65 4.20
CA ASP A 41 12.04 24.75 3.89
C ASP A 41 11.38 26.12 4.07
N MET A 42 10.15 26.30 3.58
CA MET A 42 9.39 27.53 3.78
C MET A 42 9.16 27.85 5.27
N MET A 43 8.81 26.84 6.07
CA MET A 43 8.63 27.00 7.52
C MET A 43 9.94 27.36 8.22
N MET A 44 11.05 26.68 7.89
CA MET A 44 12.36 26.96 8.47
C MET A 44 12.83 28.38 8.12
N PHE A 45 12.76 28.76 6.85
CA PHE A 45 13.12 30.09 6.38
C PHE A 45 12.27 31.17 7.05
N TYR A 46 10.94 30.97 7.08
CA TYR A 46 10.03 31.91 7.72
C TYR A 46 10.35 32.14 9.19
N ALA A 47 10.57 31.07 9.95
CA ALA A 47 10.81 31.19 11.38
C ALA A 47 12.17 31.84 11.70
N LEU A 48 13.20 31.63 10.87
CA LEU A 48 14.49 32.33 10.98
C LEU A 48 14.31 33.83 10.75
N MET A 49 13.67 34.18 9.64
CA MET A 49 13.46 35.58 9.21
C MET A 49 12.52 36.34 10.16
N LYS A 50 11.53 35.64 10.76
CA LYS A 50 10.66 36.19 11.82
C LYS A 50 11.47 36.54 13.07
N GLY A 51 12.41 35.69 13.47
CA GLY A 51 13.35 35.97 14.57
C GLY A 51 14.20 37.23 14.32
N GLU A 52 14.60 37.43 13.08
CA GLU A 52 15.35 38.62 12.63
C GLU A 52 14.49 39.86 12.36
N LYS A 53 13.16 39.76 12.54
CA LYS A 53 12.18 40.85 12.31
C LYS A 53 12.25 41.44 10.91
N VAL A 54 12.47 40.60 9.90
CA VAL A 54 12.59 41.07 8.51
C VAL A 54 11.25 41.60 8.00
N PRO A 55 11.19 42.84 7.47
CA PRO A 55 9.94 43.41 6.96
C PRO A 55 9.29 42.57 5.85
N GLY A 56 7.97 42.41 5.90
CA GLY A 56 7.19 41.70 4.87
C GLY A 56 7.18 40.16 5.00
N ILE A 57 7.79 39.61 6.06
CA ILE A 57 7.77 38.17 6.36
C ILE A 57 6.41 37.66 6.84
N GLU A 58 5.55 38.57 7.31
CA GLU A 58 4.23 38.27 7.90
C GLU A 58 3.24 37.65 6.92
N ASP A 59 3.50 37.77 5.61
CA ASP A 59 2.68 37.17 4.57
C ASP A 59 3.03 35.69 4.32
N ALA A 60 4.19 35.20 4.78
CA ALA A 60 4.68 33.85 4.47
C ALA A 60 3.78 32.70 4.98
N PRO A 61 3.14 32.79 6.16
CA PRO A 61 2.17 31.77 6.57
C PRO A 61 0.94 31.72 5.67
N THR A 62 0.48 32.88 5.20
CA THR A 62 -0.61 32.96 4.22
C THR A 62 -0.20 32.39 2.86
N VAL A 63 1.05 32.60 2.42
CA VAL A 63 1.62 31.96 1.22
C VAL A 63 1.63 30.44 1.38
N MET A 64 2.04 29.90 2.53
CA MET A 64 1.99 28.46 2.81
C MET A 64 0.54 27.93 2.82
N ALA A 65 -0.40 28.66 3.41
CA ALA A 65 -1.82 28.30 3.37
C ALA A 65 -2.37 28.23 1.94
N TYR A 66 -1.99 29.18 1.09
CA TYR A 66 -2.33 29.16 -0.34
C TYR A 66 -1.74 27.95 -1.06
N LEU A 67 -0.48 27.59 -0.78
CA LEU A 67 0.15 26.43 -1.41
C LEU A 67 -0.43 25.10 -0.93
N TYR A 68 -0.97 25.06 0.28
CA TYR A 68 -1.51 23.85 0.88
C TYR A 68 -2.96 23.58 0.43
N LEU A 69 -3.81 24.60 0.32
CA LEU A 69 -5.24 24.46 -0.01
C LEU A 69 -5.66 25.08 -1.35
N GLY A 70 -4.94 26.07 -1.86
CA GLY A 70 -5.35 26.85 -3.03
C GLY A 70 -4.97 26.17 -4.33
N HIS A 71 -5.95 25.66 -5.07
CA HIS A 71 -5.75 25.06 -6.39
C HIS A 71 -5.32 26.08 -7.46
N VAL A 72 -5.72 27.34 -7.26
CA VAL A 72 -5.26 28.51 -8.01
C VAL A 72 -4.77 29.54 -6.99
N ILE A 73 -3.58 30.09 -7.23
CA ILE A 73 -2.86 30.95 -6.31
C ILE A 73 -2.50 32.29 -6.97
N PRO A 74 -2.46 33.38 -6.20
CA PRO A 74 -1.96 34.66 -6.71
C PRO A 74 -0.55 34.54 -7.31
N LYS A 75 -0.23 35.26 -8.39
CA LYS A 75 1.10 35.22 -9.04
C LYS A 75 2.25 35.44 -8.06
N ASN A 76 2.09 36.30 -7.06
CA ASN A 76 3.12 36.55 -6.04
C ASN A 76 3.37 35.35 -5.10
N VAL A 77 2.36 34.49 -4.87
CA VAL A 77 2.53 33.22 -4.14
C VAL A 77 3.36 32.26 -5.00
N ASN A 78 3.08 32.17 -6.29
CA ASN A 78 3.88 31.35 -7.22
C ASN A 78 5.33 31.83 -7.34
N VAL A 79 5.57 33.14 -7.36
CA VAL A 79 6.95 33.69 -7.29
C VAL A 79 7.67 33.22 -6.02
N LYS A 80 6.98 33.17 -4.87
CA LYS A 80 7.55 32.70 -3.61
C LYS A 80 7.80 31.19 -3.59
N LEU A 81 6.92 30.40 -4.22
CA LEU A 81 7.13 28.99 -4.47
C LEU A 81 8.39 28.78 -5.32
N ASN A 82 8.50 29.45 -6.48
CA ASN A 82 9.67 29.34 -7.36
C ASN A 82 10.97 29.77 -6.67
N GLN A 83 10.97 30.83 -5.85
CA GLN A 83 12.14 31.22 -5.05
C GLN A 83 12.55 30.15 -4.04
N THR A 84 11.57 29.47 -3.43
CA THR A 84 11.85 28.37 -2.48
C THR A 84 12.37 27.15 -3.23
N ILE A 85 11.77 26.81 -4.37
CA ILE A 85 12.22 25.77 -5.28
C ILE A 85 13.66 26.06 -5.73
N GLU A 86 13.97 27.26 -6.21
CA GLU A 86 15.34 27.67 -6.62
C GLU A 86 16.35 27.54 -5.48
N ARG A 87 15.97 27.88 -4.24
CA ARG A 87 16.82 27.67 -3.05
C ARG A 87 17.09 26.18 -2.79
N LEU A 88 16.11 25.32 -3.04
CA LEU A 88 16.23 23.87 -2.95
C LEU A 88 16.97 23.26 -4.17
N LEU A 89 16.86 23.89 -5.35
CA LEU A 89 17.35 23.43 -6.66
C LEU A 89 18.76 23.91 -7.04
N VAL A 90 19.60 24.33 -6.08
CA VAL A 90 21.06 24.44 -6.31
C VAL A 90 21.72 23.05 -6.57
N SER A 91 20.92 22.00 -6.78
CA SER A 91 21.17 20.90 -7.71
C SER A 91 19.97 20.74 -8.68
N GLU A 92 20.25 20.69 -9.98
CA GLU A 92 19.40 20.90 -11.18
C GLU A 92 18.02 20.17 -11.26
N ILE A 93 17.04 20.81 -11.91
CA ILE A 93 16.27 20.35 -13.11
C ILE A 93 15.13 21.36 -13.45
N HIS A 94 14.87 21.59 -14.75
CA HIS A 94 13.92 22.54 -15.36
C HIS A 94 12.62 21.89 -15.90
N THR A 95 11.50 22.66 -15.98
CA THR A 95 10.64 22.98 -17.18
C THR A 95 9.17 23.36 -16.82
N SER A 96 8.38 23.82 -17.80
CA SER A 96 7.37 24.92 -17.77
C SER A 96 6.05 24.66 -18.56
N PHE A 97 5.02 25.52 -18.31
CA PHE A 97 3.85 25.98 -19.15
C PHE A 97 2.46 25.25 -19.10
N PRO A 98 1.33 25.96 -19.44
CA PRO A 98 0.02 25.88 -18.75
C PRO A 98 -1.20 25.58 -19.66
N ALA A 99 -2.39 25.34 -19.07
CA ALA A 99 -3.68 25.99 -19.38
C ALA A 99 -4.89 25.23 -18.77
N GLU A 100 -5.70 26.01 -18.03
CA GLU A 100 -7.16 26.05 -17.84
C GLU A 100 -8.05 24.80 -17.95
N TRP A 101 -9.05 24.74 -17.05
CA TRP A 101 -10.51 24.79 -17.33
C TRP A 101 -11.25 24.55 -16.00
N LYS A 102 -12.18 25.32 -15.45
CA LYS A 102 -12.86 26.57 -15.76
C LYS A 102 -13.51 26.98 -14.44
N ALA A 103 -13.52 28.27 -14.10
CA ALA A 103 -14.29 28.75 -12.96
C ALA A 103 -13.82 28.09 -11.66
N TRP A 104 -14.59 27.31 -10.90
CA TRP A 104 -14.37 25.87 -10.53
C TRP A 104 -15.73 25.26 -10.70
N GLU A 105 -16.68 26.02 -10.16
CA GLU A 105 -18.06 25.99 -10.53
C GLU A 105 -18.44 27.41 -10.95
N ASP A 106 -17.95 28.45 -10.24
CA ASP A 106 -17.88 29.84 -10.76
C ASP A 106 -16.44 30.44 -10.82
N LEU A 107 -15.53 30.16 -9.86
CA LEU A 107 -14.16 30.77 -9.78
C LEU A 107 -12.98 29.95 -9.18
N THR A 108 -13.15 28.77 -8.57
CA THR A 108 -12.11 27.91 -7.90
C THR A 108 -11.18 28.51 -6.87
N VAL A 109 -11.32 29.79 -6.54
CA VAL A 109 -10.32 30.45 -5.70
C VAL A 109 -10.85 30.81 -4.31
N LEU A 110 -9.96 30.67 -3.32
CA LEU A 110 -10.14 31.26 -2.00
C LEU A 110 -9.69 32.73 -2.02
N PRO A 111 -10.59 33.71 -1.82
CA PRO A 111 -10.22 35.11 -1.81
C PRO A 111 -9.34 35.44 -0.59
N PRO A 112 -8.27 36.26 -0.75
CA PRO A 112 -7.39 36.66 0.34
C PRO A 112 -8.11 37.52 1.38
N SER A 113 -7.52 37.62 2.58
CA SER A 113 -7.92 38.64 3.54
C SER A 113 -7.66 40.04 2.98
N LYS A 114 -8.40 41.03 3.48
CA LYS A 114 -8.31 42.41 3.00
C LYS A 114 -6.91 42.99 3.22
N GLU A 115 -6.26 42.70 4.35
CA GLU A 115 -4.90 43.18 4.61
C GLU A 115 -3.86 42.55 3.68
N PHE A 116 -3.98 41.24 3.40
CA PHE A 116 -3.06 40.55 2.49
C PHE A 116 -3.26 41.05 1.05
N ALA A 117 -4.51 41.14 0.59
CA ALA A 117 -4.87 41.64 -0.73
C ALA A 117 -4.35 43.08 -0.94
N ALA A 118 -4.55 43.98 0.03
CA ALA A 118 -4.08 45.35 -0.06
C ALA A 118 -2.55 45.48 -0.24
N ARG A 119 -1.76 44.51 0.26
CA ARG A 119 -0.30 44.49 0.13
C ARG A 119 0.20 43.83 -1.16
N ARG A 120 -0.53 42.82 -1.66
CA ARG A 120 0.00 41.89 -2.67
C ARG A 120 -0.80 41.83 -3.97
N ASP A 121 -2.09 42.16 -3.92
CA ASP A 121 -2.99 42.27 -5.07
C ASP A 121 -4.04 43.38 -4.80
N PRO A 122 -3.61 44.65 -4.68
CA PRO A 122 -4.49 45.74 -4.23
C PRO A 122 -5.68 45.99 -5.17
N ALA A 123 -5.56 45.60 -6.44
CA ALA A 123 -6.62 45.70 -7.44
C ALA A 123 -7.80 44.74 -7.17
N SER A 124 -7.58 43.61 -6.49
CA SER A 124 -8.67 42.69 -6.13
C SER A 124 -9.51 43.16 -4.96
N VAL A 125 -8.99 44.03 -4.08
CA VAL A 125 -9.71 44.54 -2.90
C VAL A 125 -11.08 45.15 -3.25
N PRO A 126 -11.19 46.13 -4.18
CA PRO A 126 -12.49 46.68 -4.55
C PRO A 126 -13.38 45.67 -5.30
N LEU A 127 -12.80 44.73 -6.05
CA LEU A 127 -13.55 43.69 -6.78
C LEU A 127 -14.19 42.68 -5.82
N ILE A 128 -13.44 42.21 -4.81
CA ILE A 128 -13.92 41.32 -3.75
C ILE A 128 -15.03 42.00 -2.93
N GLU A 129 -14.89 43.29 -2.61
CA GLU A 129 -15.92 44.04 -1.88
C GLU A 129 -17.21 44.20 -2.70
N ARG A 130 -17.12 44.43 -4.01
CA ARG A 130 -18.29 44.49 -4.90
C ARG A 130 -18.96 43.12 -5.04
N TYR A 131 -18.17 42.06 -5.16
CA TYR A 131 -18.68 40.68 -5.20
C TYR A 131 -19.42 40.31 -3.90
N LYS A 132 -18.83 40.59 -2.72
CA LYS A 132 -19.47 40.34 -1.41
C LYS A 132 -20.80 41.10 -1.23
N LYS A 133 -20.94 42.27 -1.86
CA LYS A 133 -22.17 43.08 -1.88
C LYS A 133 -23.19 42.63 -2.94
N LYS A 134 -22.89 41.57 -3.70
CA LYS A 134 -23.75 40.99 -4.75
C LYS A 134 -24.18 42.01 -5.82
N LEU A 135 -23.27 42.91 -6.19
CA LEU A 135 -23.55 43.92 -7.21
C LEU A 135 -23.59 43.30 -8.62
N PRO A 136 -24.42 43.81 -9.55
CA PRO A 136 -24.45 43.34 -10.94
C PRO A 136 -23.07 43.41 -11.60
N GLY A 137 -22.69 42.35 -12.33
CA GLY A 137 -21.41 42.24 -13.04
C GLY A 137 -20.18 41.98 -12.17
N ALA A 138 -20.30 42.06 -10.83
CA ALA A 138 -19.15 41.95 -9.93
C ALA A 138 -18.50 40.56 -9.92
N LEU A 139 -19.27 39.49 -10.19
CA LEU A 139 -18.74 38.15 -10.35
C LEU A 139 -17.82 38.05 -11.58
N GLN A 140 -18.29 38.55 -12.73
CA GLN A 140 -17.52 38.53 -13.98
C GLN A 140 -16.24 39.36 -13.87
N GLU A 141 -16.33 40.57 -13.31
CA GLU A 141 -15.16 41.44 -13.15
C GLU A 141 -14.11 40.84 -12.20
N LEU A 142 -14.54 40.15 -11.14
CA LEU A 142 -13.64 39.43 -10.25
C LEU A 142 -13.02 38.22 -10.95
N SER A 143 -13.80 37.48 -11.75
CA SER A 143 -13.32 36.39 -12.61
C SER A 143 -12.20 36.85 -13.53
N ASP A 144 -12.48 37.89 -14.33
CA ASP A 144 -11.53 38.39 -15.32
C ASP A 144 -10.22 38.83 -14.65
N HIS A 145 -10.29 39.41 -13.45
CA HIS A 145 -9.09 39.77 -12.71
C HIS A 145 -8.29 38.53 -12.26
N ILE A 146 -8.96 37.52 -11.72
CA ILE A 146 -8.33 36.27 -11.29
C ILE A 146 -7.65 35.59 -12.50
N ASP A 147 -8.37 35.43 -13.61
CA ASP A 147 -7.86 34.76 -14.81
C ASP A 147 -6.61 35.46 -15.38
N ASN A 148 -6.60 36.79 -15.37
CA ASN A 148 -5.47 37.56 -15.88
C ASN A 148 -4.27 37.61 -14.92
N ASN A 149 -4.48 37.43 -13.61
CA ASN A 149 -3.47 37.78 -12.59
C ASN A 149 -3.08 36.66 -11.63
N TRP A 150 -3.78 35.52 -11.65
CA TRP A 150 -3.50 34.37 -10.80
C TRP A 150 -3.01 33.19 -11.67
N VAL A 151 -2.54 32.12 -11.04
CA VAL A 151 -1.99 30.93 -11.73
C VAL A 151 -2.39 29.65 -11.01
N THR A 152 -2.44 28.53 -11.74
CA THR A 152 -2.65 27.20 -11.17
C THR A 152 -1.55 26.85 -10.17
N ASN A 153 -1.91 26.23 -9.04
CA ASN A 153 -0.96 25.73 -8.06
C ASN A 153 -0.44 24.34 -8.49
N PRO A 154 0.83 24.23 -8.92
CA PRO A 154 1.38 22.97 -9.41
C PRO A 154 1.60 21.92 -8.30
N THR A 155 1.48 22.28 -7.02
CA THR A 155 1.71 21.33 -5.91
C THR A 155 0.45 20.51 -5.54
N LEU A 156 -0.72 20.88 -6.06
CA LEU A 156 -2.00 20.24 -5.73
C LEU A 156 -2.57 19.36 -6.85
N ILE A 157 -2.05 19.48 -8.08
CA ILE A 157 -2.57 18.75 -9.24
C ILE A 157 -1.61 17.65 -9.64
N ASP A 158 -2.08 16.40 -9.53
CA ASP A 158 -1.35 15.22 -9.97
C ASP A 158 -1.77 14.85 -11.41
N LEU A 159 -1.12 15.47 -12.39
CA LEU A 159 -1.46 15.28 -13.81
C LEU A 159 -1.28 13.83 -14.27
N ASP A 160 -0.31 13.11 -13.71
CA ASP A 160 -0.08 11.70 -14.03
C ASP A 160 -1.20 10.80 -13.51
N TYR A 161 -1.70 11.07 -12.29
CA TYR A 161 -2.87 10.39 -11.75
C TYR A 161 -4.10 10.65 -12.61
N VAL A 162 -4.36 11.91 -12.96
CA VAL A 162 -5.52 12.30 -13.77
C VAL A 162 -5.46 11.66 -15.15
N ALA A 163 -4.29 11.68 -15.80
CA ALA A 163 -4.11 11.02 -17.10
C ALA A 163 -4.29 9.51 -17.01
N SER A 164 -3.77 8.88 -15.94
CA SER A 164 -3.91 7.45 -15.69
C SER A 164 -5.37 7.07 -15.44
N ALA A 165 -6.05 7.72 -14.50
CA ALA A 165 -7.45 7.51 -14.17
C ALA A 165 -8.35 7.61 -15.41
N ARG A 166 -8.14 8.60 -16.27
CA ARG A 166 -8.88 8.78 -17.53
C ARG A 166 -8.63 7.67 -18.55
N SER A 167 -7.40 7.16 -18.63
CA SER A 167 -7.09 6.02 -19.51
C SER A 167 -7.64 4.69 -18.98
N GLU A 168 -8.04 4.66 -17.72
CA GLU A 168 -8.27 3.47 -16.95
C GLU A 168 -9.76 3.20 -16.63
N ASP A 169 -10.65 4.18 -16.70
CA ASP A 169 -12.04 3.99 -16.26
C ASP A 169 -12.94 3.41 -17.38
N ALA A 170 -13.16 2.09 -17.36
CA ALA A 170 -14.04 1.39 -18.31
C ALA A 170 -15.53 1.75 -18.17
N TRP A 171 -15.89 2.50 -17.12
CA TRP A 171 -17.26 2.91 -16.82
C TRP A 171 -17.58 4.36 -17.22
N ARG A 172 -16.57 5.16 -17.60
CA ARG A 172 -16.76 6.52 -18.15
C ARG A 172 -16.92 6.44 -19.66
N HIS A 173 -18.11 6.04 -20.09
CA HIS A 173 -18.42 5.93 -21.52
C HIS A 173 -18.90 7.23 -22.18
N ASP A 174 -19.10 8.30 -21.41
CA ASP A 174 -19.55 9.61 -21.91
C ASP A 174 -18.78 10.75 -21.20
N ASP A 175 -17.50 10.95 -21.52
CA ASP A 175 -16.76 12.13 -21.05
C ASP A 175 -17.24 13.39 -21.81
N THR A 176 -17.76 14.37 -21.08
CA THR A 176 -18.02 15.74 -21.55
C THR A 176 -16.75 16.60 -21.42
N GLU A 177 -16.73 17.83 -21.97
CA GLU A 177 -15.60 18.76 -21.76
C GLU A 177 -15.38 19.12 -20.27
N GLU A 178 -16.40 18.97 -19.42
CA GLU A 178 -16.31 19.19 -17.96
C GLU A 178 -15.55 18.05 -17.25
N ASP A 179 -15.57 16.82 -17.79
CA ASP A 179 -14.83 15.65 -17.27
C ASP A 179 -13.31 15.72 -17.56
N LYS A 180 -12.88 16.71 -18.37
CA LYS A 180 -11.46 16.99 -18.67
C LYS A 180 -10.78 17.85 -17.62
N VAL A 181 -11.47 18.28 -16.57
CA VAL A 181 -10.88 18.95 -15.40
C VAL A 181 -10.42 17.88 -14.37
N PRO A 182 -9.21 17.98 -13.79
CA PRO A 182 -8.81 17.13 -12.66
C PRO A 182 -9.87 17.13 -11.55
N SER A 183 -10.20 16.02 -10.91
CA SER A 183 -11.09 16.07 -9.73
C SER A 183 -10.37 16.73 -8.56
N ILE A 184 -10.98 17.73 -7.92
CA ILE A 184 -10.53 18.22 -6.61
C ILE A 184 -11.04 17.23 -5.58
N GLU A 185 -10.12 16.42 -5.06
CA GLU A 185 -10.45 15.33 -4.14
C GLU A 185 -10.63 15.78 -2.68
N ALA A 186 -10.37 17.06 -2.37
CA ALA A 186 -10.38 17.57 -1.00
C ALA A 186 -11.31 18.77 -0.82
N ASP A 187 -12.28 18.64 0.09
CA ASP A 187 -13.04 19.78 0.61
C ASP A 187 -12.13 20.62 1.50
N VAL A 188 -11.78 21.79 0.98
CA VAL A 188 -10.88 22.78 1.59
C VAL A 188 -11.35 23.21 2.98
N PHE A 189 -12.65 23.23 3.24
CA PHE A 189 -13.19 23.59 4.55
C PHE A 189 -13.10 22.44 5.55
N SER A 190 -13.44 21.22 5.12
CA SER A 190 -13.24 20.01 5.92
C SER A 190 -11.78 19.84 6.35
N GLU A 191 -10.84 20.01 5.42
CA GLU A 191 -9.40 19.86 5.69
C GLU A 191 -8.86 20.94 6.65
N ALA A 192 -9.35 22.17 6.55
CA ALA A 192 -8.94 23.25 7.44
C ALA A 192 -9.45 23.06 8.88
N THR A 193 -10.67 22.53 9.05
CA THR A 193 -11.29 22.29 10.35
C THR A 193 -10.65 21.11 11.09
N LYS A 194 -10.14 20.10 10.36
CA LYS A 194 -9.37 18.97 10.94
C LYS A 194 -8.05 19.41 11.58
N LEU A 195 -7.38 20.43 11.03
CA LEU A 195 -6.07 20.85 11.53
C LEU A 195 -6.14 21.62 12.85
N MET A 196 -7.21 22.38 13.10
CA MET A 196 -7.51 23.06 14.37
C MET A 196 -8.98 23.51 14.42
N PRO A 197 -9.62 23.56 15.61
CA PRO A 197 -10.99 24.04 15.78
C PRO A 197 -11.16 25.49 15.32
N GLU A 198 -12.29 25.77 14.66
CA GLU A 198 -12.59 27.09 14.09
C GLU A 198 -12.46 28.22 15.12
N SER A 199 -11.85 29.32 14.70
CA SER A 199 -11.79 30.57 15.48
C SER A 199 -12.75 31.59 14.88
N PRO A 200 -13.74 32.11 15.64
CA PRO A 200 -14.70 33.08 15.12
C PRO A 200 -14.01 34.31 14.53
N GLY A 201 -14.31 34.64 13.28
CA GLY A 201 -13.88 35.88 12.62
C GLY A 201 -12.62 35.82 11.74
N ASN A 202 -11.91 34.68 11.64
CA ASN A 202 -10.81 34.50 10.68
C ASN A 202 -11.31 33.82 9.39
N THR A 203 -10.68 34.13 8.25
CA THR A 203 -10.82 33.33 7.03
C THR A 203 -10.08 31.99 7.14
N VAL A 204 -10.46 30.99 6.33
CA VAL A 204 -9.78 29.68 6.26
C VAL A 204 -8.27 29.82 6.03
N LEU A 205 -7.85 30.74 5.16
CA LEU A 205 -6.44 31.00 4.86
C LEU A 205 -5.68 31.61 6.05
N GLU A 206 -6.33 32.49 6.82
CA GLU A 206 -5.73 33.05 8.03
C GLU A 206 -5.63 32.02 9.15
N HIS A 207 -6.64 31.16 9.27
CA HIS A 207 -6.65 30.05 10.22
C HIS A 207 -5.52 29.07 9.92
N LEU A 208 -5.40 28.62 8.67
CA LEU A 208 -4.32 27.74 8.24
C LEU A 208 -2.95 28.43 8.29
N GLY A 209 -2.89 29.71 7.97
CA GLY A 209 -1.67 30.52 8.12
C GLY A 209 -1.19 30.52 9.58
N LYS A 210 -2.08 30.64 10.56
CA LYS A 210 -1.71 30.53 11.99
C LYS A 210 -1.17 29.14 12.34
N THR A 211 -1.73 28.07 11.75
CA THR A 211 -1.19 26.71 11.92
C THR A 211 0.25 26.61 11.42
N PHE A 212 0.55 27.10 10.22
CA PHE A 212 1.91 27.12 9.69
C PHE A 212 2.86 28.01 10.49
N ASP A 213 2.38 29.15 11.00
CA ASP A 213 3.16 30.00 11.90
C ASP A 213 3.60 29.24 13.17
N MET A 214 2.66 28.53 13.80
CA MET A 214 2.95 27.71 14.97
C MET A 214 3.91 26.55 14.65
N LEU A 215 3.66 25.80 13.57
CA LEU A 215 4.52 24.69 13.15
C LEU A 215 5.95 25.17 12.87
N ALA A 216 6.10 26.31 12.20
CA ALA A 216 7.40 26.89 11.90
C ALA A 216 8.19 27.26 13.16
N ILE A 217 7.53 27.87 14.16
CA ILE A 217 8.13 28.16 15.47
C ILE A 217 8.57 26.86 16.17
N LEU A 218 7.74 25.81 16.12
CA LEU A 218 8.05 24.53 16.75
C LEU A 218 9.21 23.81 16.05
N ILE A 219 9.28 23.81 14.72
CA ILE A 219 10.36 23.19 13.95
C ILE A 219 11.73 23.76 14.35
N ILE A 220 11.83 25.08 14.54
CA ILE A 220 13.09 25.71 15.00
C ILE A 220 13.54 25.18 16.36
N GLN A 221 12.64 24.79 17.26
CA GLN A 221 13.04 24.22 18.55
C GLN A 221 13.78 22.88 18.40
N PHE A 222 13.58 22.19 17.28
CA PHE A 222 14.26 20.94 16.96
C PHE A 222 15.54 21.14 16.12
N LEU A 223 15.80 22.34 15.59
CA LEU A 223 17.05 22.65 14.88
C LEU A 223 18.17 23.10 15.83
N PRO A 224 19.44 23.01 15.42
CA PRO A 224 19.93 22.42 14.16
C PRO A 224 20.20 20.90 14.22
N ASN A 225 20.22 20.29 15.40
CA ASN A 225 20.74 18.91 15.58
C ASN A 225 19.74 17.91 16.20
N ARG A 226 18.46 18.27 16.31
CA ARG A 226 17.40 17.38 16.84
C ARG A 226 16.37 16.98 15.80
N LEU A 227 16.45 17.46 14.56
CA LEU A 227 15.55 17.06 13.46
C LEU A 227 16.37 16.47 12.32
N MET A 228 16.02 15.27 11.90
CA MET A 228 16.51 14.60 10.69
C MET A 228 15.31 14.26 9.82
N ILE A 229 15.38 14.58 8.52
CA ILE A 229 14.37 14.21 7.53
C ILE A 229 15.06 13.36 6.47
N GLU A 230 14.59 12.13 6.31
CA GLU A 230 15.01 11.18 5.28
C GLU A 230 13.89 11.06 4.25
N ALA A 231 14.21 11.19 2.96
CA ALA A 231 13.26 11.09 1.87
C ALA A 231 13.56 9.84 1.03
N LEU A 232 12.58 8.95 0.85
CA LEU A 232 12.70 7.69 0.12
C LEU A 232 11.59 7.58 -0.93
N THR A 233 11.95 7.31 -2.18
CA THR A 233 10.98 7.15 -3.29
C THR A 233 10.91 5.70 -3.74
N SER A 234 9.94 4.92 -3.26
CA SER A 234 9.69 3.54 -3.69
C SER A 234 8.39 3.01 -3.05
N GLU A 235 8.05 1.74 -3.32
CA GLU A 235 6.90 1.07 -2.71
C GLU A 235 7.15 0.80 -1.22
N MET A 236 6.13 1.07 -0.39
CA MET A 236 6.20 1.02 1.07
C MET A 236 6.73 -0.32 1.58
N THR A 237 6.15 -1.42 1.10
CA THR A 237 6.50 -2.78 1.53
C THR A 237 7.95 -3.13 1.18
N ASP A 238 8.42 -2.80 -0.03
CA ASP A 238 9.82 -3.00 -0.45
C ASP A 238 10.80 -2.20 0.41
N VAL A 239 10.54 -0.92 0.65
CA VAL A 239 11.43 -0.09 1.48
C VAL A 239 11.45 -0.56 2.92
N MET A 240 10.29 -0.80 3.51
CA MET A 240 10.21 -1.23 4.91
C MET A 240 10.91 -2.58 5.12
N GLU A 241 10.79 -3.51 4.17
CA GLU A 241 11.53 -4.78 4.21
C GLU A 241 13.04 -4.55 4.12
N ARG A 242 13.49 -3.71 3.17
CA ARG A 242 14.91 -3.39 3.03
C ARG A 242 15.46 -2.69 4.26
N VAL A 243 14.70 -1.81 4.89
CA VAL A 243 15.08 -1.15 6.15
C VAL A 243 15.16 -2.16 7.29
N ALA A 244 14.22 -3.11 7.38
CA ALA A 244 14.22 -4.13 8.43
C ALA A 244 15.41 -5.10 8.34
N HIS A 245 15.98 -5.26 7.15
CA HIS A 245 17.11 -6.14 6.87
C HIS A 245 18.42 -5.40 6.55
N ASP A 246 18.47 -4.07 6.75
CA ASP A 246 19.62 -3.23 6.42
C ASP A 246 20.11 -3.35 4.95
N CYS A 247 19.18 -3.64 4.05
CA CYS A 247 19.40 -3.89 2.62
C CYS A 247 19.12 -2.67 1.72
N LEU A 248 18.97 -1.48 2.29
CA LEU A 248 18.71 -0.25 1.54
C LEU A 248 20.05 0.41 1.13
N PRO A 249 20.43 0.43 -0.17
CA PRO A 249 21.76 0.90 -0.56
C PRO A 249 22.04 2.35 -0.19
N SER A 250 21.02 3.21 -0.21
CA SER A 250 21.13 4.62 0.21
C SER A 250 21.51 4.78 1.69
N ARG A 251 21.34 3.73 2.51
CA ARG A 251 21.75 3.72 3.93
C ARG A 251 23.16 3.17 4.16
N SER A 252 23.83 2.67 3.12
CA SER A 252 25.11 1.95 3.27
C SER A 252 26.36 2.84 3.27
N GLN A 253 26.26 4.10 2.85
CA GLN A 253 27.40 5.01 2.73
C GLN A 253 27.11 6.42 3.28
N PRO A 254 28.06 7.05 3.99
CA PRO A 254 27.94 8.45 4.42
C PRO A 254 27.88 9.43 3.24
N ILE A 255 27.00 10.43 3.32
CA ILE A 255 26.83 11.49 2.31
C ILE A 255 26.76 12.84 3.03
N GLY A 256 27.58 13.80 2.62
CA GLY A 256 27.50 15.19 3.13
C GLY A 256 27.71 15.34 4.64
N GLY A 257 28.50 14.46 5.27
CA GLY A 257 28.71 14.45 6.73
C GLY A 257 27.56 13.82 7.54
N ILE A 258 26.51 13.35 6.87
CA ILE A 258 25.47 12.51 7.44
C ILE A 258 25.88 11.06 7.23
N ASP A 259 25.68 10.22 8.25
CA ASP A 259 25.90 8.78 8.16
C ASP A 259 24.56 8.03 8.24
N PRO A 260 23.97 7.70 7.08
CA PRO A 260 22.69 6.99 6.97
C PRO A 260 22.67 5.60 7.61
N SER A 261 23.82 4.96 7.85
CA SER A 261 23.84 3.62 8.47
C SER A 261 23.38 3.65 9.92
N ASN A 262 23.33 4.83 10.55
CA ASN A 262 22.82 5.03 11.90
C ASN A 262 21.34 5.43 11.93
N PHE A 263 20.67 5.47 10.78
CA PHE A 263 19.26 5.80 10.72
C PHE A 263 18.40 4.71 11.37
N PRO A 264 17.29 5.07 12.01
CA PRO A 264 16.44 4.11 12.69
C PRO A 264 15.84 3.11 11.70
N SER A 265 15.86 1.83 12.08
CA SER A 265 15.11 0.75 11.43
C SER A 265 13.82 0.40 12.17
N LYS A 266 13.56 1.05 13.30
CA LYS A 266 12.35 0.94 14.11
C LYS A 266 11.78 2.33 14.34
N TYR A 267 10.48 2.45 14.18
CA TYR A 267 9.76 3.73 14.25
C TYR A 267 8.78 3.70 15.42
N ASP A 268 8.72 4.80 16.19
CA ASP A 268 7.74 4.96 17.26
C ASP A 268 6.31 5.14 16.72
N ARG A 269 6.18 5.65 15.49
CA ARG A 269 4.92 5.86 14.77
C ARG A 269 5.18 5.75 13.26
N ILE A 270 4.27 5.08 12.55
CA ILE A 270 4.20 5.07 11.08
C ILE A 270 2.83 5.64 10.72
N GLN A 271 2.80 6.75 9.99
CA GLN A 271 1.58 7.39 9.52
C GLN A 271 1.45 7.12 8.03
N TYR A 272 0.36 6.45 7.66
CA TYR A 272 0.00 6.17 6.27
C TYR A 272 -1.19 7.07 5.96
N GLU A 273 -0.95 8.20 5.31
CA GLU A 273 -1.99 9.18 5.05
C GLU A 273 -2.03 9.60 3.59
N GLN A 274 -3.25 9.77 3.11
CA GLN A 274 -3.57 10.80 2.12
C GLN A 274 -4.07 12.10 2.79
N TYR A 275 -4.48 12.09 4.08
CA TYR A 275 -5.01 13.27 4.81
C TYR A 275 -4.79 13.20 6.34
N PRO A 276 -4.52 14.32 7.04
CA PRO A 276 -4.27 14.39 8.48
C PRO A 276 -5.51 14.02 9.31
N ASP A 277 -5.49 12.87 9.98
CA ASP A 277 -6.50 12.49 10.98
C ASP A 277 -5.91 12.59 12.40
N ASP A 278 -6.69 13.10 13.36
CA ASP A 278 -6.28 13.37 14.75
C ASP A 278 -6.11 12.08 15.60
N LYS A 279 -6.36 10.93 14.98
CA LYS A 279 -6.27 9.59 15.59
C LYS A 279 -4.82 9.09 15.60
N PRO A 280 -4.43 8.21 16.56
CA PRO A 280 -3.12 7.56 16.51
C PRO A 280 -2.95 6.88 15.14
N ALA A 281 -1.73 6.95 14.58
CA ALA A 281 -1.53 6.38 13.26
C ALA A 281 -1.64 4.86 13.36
N HIS A 282 -2.69 4.33 12.75
CA HIS A 282 -2.90 2.90 12.61
C HIS A 282 -2.29 2.49 11.27
N LEU A 283 -1.67 1.31 11.22
CA LEU A 283 -1.38 0.65 9.95
C LEU A 283 -2.73 0.20 9.38
N GLU A 284 -3.43 1.13 8.72
CA GLU A 284 -4.66 0.87 7.98
C GLU A 284 -4.30 0.24 6.65
N TYR A 285 -3.75 -0.97 6.70
CA TYR A 285 -3.70 -1.76 5.49
C TYR A 285 -5.11 -2.33 5.28
N ASN A 286 -5.89 -1.66 4.44
CA ASN A 286 -7.01 -2.27 3.75
C ASN A 286 -6.50 -3.30 2.72
N VAL A 287 -5.84 -4.38 3.18
CA VAL A 287 -5.38 -5.46 2.27
C VAL A 287 -6.60 -6.21 1.73
N LEU A 288 -7.75 -5.98 2.37
CA LEU A 288 -8.96 -6.73 2.24
C LEU A 288 -10.08 -5.71 2.10
N LEU A 289 -10.12 -5.04 0.93
CA LEU A 289 -11.29 -4.30 0.45
C LEU A 289 -12.42 -5.29 0.19
N ASN A 290 -12.95 -5.84 1.28
CA ASN A 290 -14.02 -6.81 1.24
C ASN A 290 -15.16 -6.18 2.02
N PRO A 291 -16.14 -5.54 1.36
CA PRO A 291 -17.47 -5.37 1.95
C PRO A 291 -17.95 -6.80 2.18
N PRO A 292 -18.13 -7.29 3.41
CA PRO A 292 -18.13 -8.71 3.63
C PRO A 292 -19.51 -9.22 3.98
N LYS A 293 -19.77 -10.37 3.38
CA LYS A 293 -20.66 -11.44 3.86
C LYS A 293 -20.22 -12.05 5.19
N LEU A 294 -19.20 -11.49 5.86
CA LEU A 294 -18.72 -11.96 7.15
C LEU A 294 -19.73 -11.52 8.22
N LYS A 295 -19.77 -12.21 9.36
CA LYS A 295 -20.87 -12.02 10.33
C LYS A 295 -20.46 -11.21 11.55
N ASN A 296 -19.19 -11.30 11.93
CA ASN A 296 -18.63 -10.74 13.14
C ASN A 296 -17.08 -10.78 13.09
N ARG A 297 -16.43 -10.20 14.11
CA ARG A 297 -14.96 -10.20 14.26
C ARG A 297 -14.34 -11.59 14.23
N GLU A 298 -14.99 -12.57 14.86
CA GLU A 298 -14.48 -13.94 14.90
C GLU A 298 -14.47 -14.59 13.52
N HIS A 299 -15.52 -14.41 12.73
CA HIS A 299 -15.58 -14.90 11.34
C HIS A 299 -14.54 -14.18 10.48
N PHE A 300 -14.35 -12.88 10.65
CA PHE A 300 -13.29 -12.12 9.97
C PHE A 300 -11.90 -12.70 10.28
N ARG A 301 -11.58 -12.91 11.55
CA ARG A 301 -10.29 -13.46 11.96
C ARG A 301 -10.14 -14.92 11.51
N ALA A 302 -11.20 -15.73 11.58
CA ALA A 302 -11.19 -17.10 11.06
C ALA A 302 -10.85 -17.15 9.57
N GLU A 303 -11.38 -16.21 8.77
CA GLU A 303 -11.05 -16.09 7.36
C GLU A 303 -9.58 -15.72 7.14
N TYR A 304 -9.06 -14.67 7.77
CA TYR A 304 -7.74 -14.15 7.38
C TYR A 304 -6.56 -14.68 8.20
N MET A 305 -6.80 -15.16 9.42
CA MET A 305 -5.76 -15.58 10.36
C MET A 305 -5.86 -17.07 10.72
N LEU A 306 -6.91 -17.77 10.26
CA LEU A 306 -7.26 -19.13 10.68
C LEU A 306 -7.21 -19.28 12.22
N MET A 307 -7.60 -18.22 12.91
CA MET A 307 -7.73 -18.07 14.35
C MET A 307 -8.84 -17.07 14.57
N TYR A 308 -9.71 -17.26 15.57
CA TYR A 308 -10.82 -16.33 15.81
C TYR A 308 -10.80 -15.70 17.21
N ASP A 309 -10.17 -16.39 18.17
CA ASP A 309 -10.01 -15.94 19.55
C ASP A 309 -9.02 -14.77 19.67
N ASP A 310 -9.45 -13.69 20.32
CA ASP A 310 -8.69 -12.44 20.47
C ASP A 310 -7.35 -12.64 21.19
N LYS A 311 -7.38 -13.47 22.24
CA LYS A 311 -6.19 -13.77 23.03
C LYS A 311 -5.21 -14.59 22.21
N ARG A 312 -5.66 -15.56 21.41
CA ARG A 312 -4.80 -16.30 20.48
C ARG A 312 -4.21 -15.37 19.43
N VAL A 313 -5.01 -14.49 18.82
CA VAL A 313 -4.49 -13.53 17.85
C VAL A 313 -3.41 -12.66 18.48
N THR A 314 -3.65 -12.13 19.68
CA THR A 314 -2.66 -11.37 20.45
C THR A 314 -1.40 -12.18 20.74
N ASP A 315 -1.55 -13.41 21.22
CA ASP A 315 -0.41 -14.28 21.59
C ASP A 315 0.44 -14.70 20.37
N HIS A 316 -0.14 -14.79 19.17
CA HIS A 316 0.54 -15.36 17.99
C HIS A 316 0.96 -14.34 16.94
N PHE A 317 0.35 -13.15 16.94
CA PHE A 317 0.67 -12.06 16.01
C PHE A 317 1.22 -10.81 16.72
N ALA A 318 1.13 -10.73 18.05
CA ALA A 318 1.39 -9.51 18.83
C ALA A 318 0.55 -8.31 18.33
N LEU A 319 -0.69 -8.59 17.93
CA LEU A 319 -1.65 -7.62 17.43
C LEU A 319 -2.98 -7.77 18.17
N ARG A 320 -3.67 -6.66 18.40
CA ARG A 320 -5.05 -6.65 18.90
C ARG A 320 -5.90 -5.69 18.08
N GLN A 321 -7.20 -5.95 18.00
CA GLN A 321 -8.14 -4.96 17.47
C GLN A 321 -8.59 -4.07 18.63
N PRO A 322 -8.65 -2.74 18.45
CA PRO A 322 -9.20 -1.88 19.49
C PRO A 322 -10.67 -2.25 19.77
N PRO A 323 -11.18 -1.94 20.98
CA PRO A 323 -12.60 -2.01 21.28
C PRO A 323 -13.40 -1.24 20.23
N GLY A 324 -14.66 -1.64 19.98
CA GLY A 324 -15.47 -1.19 18.85
C GLY A 324 -15.90 0.27 18.88
N ASP A 325 -14.96 1.19 18.77
CA ASP A 325 -15.23 2.54 18.28
C ASP A 325 -15.82 2.37 16.87
N ARG A 326 -17.11 2.69 16.75
CA ARG A 326 -17.82 2.78 15.48
C ARG A 326 -17.29 4.01 14.76
N ARG A 327 -17.24 3.99 13.42
CA ARG A 327 -16.90 5.21 12.67
C ARG A 327 -17.87 6.33 13.07
N GLU A 328 -17.35 7.45 13.56
CA GLU A 328 -18.16 8.61 13.95
C GLU A 328 -18.70 9.36 12.70
N ASP A 329 -18.05 9.18 11.54
CA ASP A 329 -18.28 9.94 10.29
C ASP A 329 -19.25 9.26 9.31
N ASP A 330 -20.38 8.76 9.80
CA ASP A 330 -21.36 7.98 9.02
C ASP A 330 -22.40 8.84 8.25
N ASP A 331 -22.18 10.14 8.03
CA ASP A 331 -23.03 10.94 7.10
C ASP A 331 -22.76 10.59 5.63
N TYR A 332 -21.64 9.92 5.32
CA TYR A 332 -21.25 9.55 3.95
C TYR A 332 -22.04 8.34 3.40
N ASP A 333 -22.50 7.44 4.27
CA ASP A 333 -23.27 6.24 3.88
C ASP A 333 -24.72 6.57 3.52
N ASP A 334 -25.30 7.65 4.07
CA ASP A 334 -26.68 8.07 3.77
C ASP A 334 -26.84 8.62 2.33
N TYR A 335 -25.77 9.16 1.72
CA TYR A 335 -25.80 9.68 0.35
C TYR A 335 -25.54 8.61 -0.73
N LEU A 336 -24.76 7.57 -0.44
CA LEU A 336 -24.45 6.50 -1.39
C LEU A 336 -25.40 5.30 -1.32
N ALA A 337 -26.12 5.11 -0.20
CA ALA A 337 -27.09 4.02 -0.06
C ALA A 337 -28.16 3.99 -1.18
N PRO A 338 -28.75 5.11 -1.63
CA PRO A 338 -29.74 5.08 -2.71
C PRO A 338 -29.13 4.70 -4.07
N MET A 339 -27.93 5.18 -4.37
CA MET A 339 -27.23 4.88 -5.63
C MET A 339 -26.68 3.44 -5.65
N GLY A 340 -26.11 2.98 -4.54
CA GLY A 340 -25.64 1.59 -4.37
C GLY A 340 -26.77 0.56 -4.46
N GLN A 341 -27.97 0.91 -3.98
CA GLN A 341 -29.17 0.08 -4.16
C GLN A 341 -29.66 0.06 -5.62
N ALA A 342 -29.72 1.22 -6.27
CA ALA A 342 -30.29 1.35 -7.61
C ALA A 342 -29.35 0.84 -8.73
N VAL A 343 -28.03 0.95 -8.55
CA VAL A 343 -27.05 0.67 -9.61
C VAL A 343 -26.25 -0.61 -9.35
N MET A 344 -25.96 -0.94 -8.08
CA MET A 344 -25.02 -2.01 -7.71
C MET A 344 -25.67 -3.21 -7.00
N GLY A 345 -26.99 -3.15 -6.72
CA GLY A 345 -27.72 -4.24 -6.05
C GLY A 345 -27.20 -4.56 -4.65
N MET A 346 -26.55 -3.61 -3.98
CA MET A 346 -25.99 -3.79 -2.64
C MET A 346 -27.10 -3.73 -1.58
N GLU A 347 -27.18 -4.76 -0.72
CA GLU A 347 -28.06 -4.72 0.45
C GLU A 347 -27.55 -3.66 1.45
N PRO A 348 -28.45 -2.87 2.07
CA PRO A 348 -28.05 -1.90 3.07
C PRO A 348 -27.34 -2.58 4.25
N VAL A 349 -26.16 -2.07 4.61
CA VAL A 349 -25.43 -2.53 5.80
C VAL A 349 -26.26 -2.18 7.04
N GLU A 350 -26.75 -3.21 7.74
CA GLU A 350 -27.54 -3.04 8.98
C GLU A 350 -26.83 -2.08 9.96
N LYS A 351 -27.60 -1.24 10.66
CA LYS A 351 -27.07 -0.25 11.62
C LYS A 351 -26.21 -0.85 12.72
N ASP A 352 -26.42 -2.13 13.06
CA ASP A 352 -25.64 -2.87 14.06
C ASP A 352 -24.67 -3.88 13.43
N SER A 353 -24.41 -3.78 12.13
CA SER A 353 -23.44 -4.63 11.47
C SER A 353 -22.04 -4.37 12.02
N PHE A 354 -21.28 -5.45 12.27
CA PHE A 354 -19.86 -5.39 12.66
C PHE A 354 -19.01 -4.59 11.65
N MET A 355 -19.56 -4.35 10.44
CA MET A 355 -18.95 -3.57 9.37
C MET A 355 -18.82 -2.09 9.62
N ARG A 356 -19.65 -1.53 10.51
CA ARG A 356 -19.52 -0.14 10.95
C ARG A 356 -18.48 0.02 12.07
N GLU A 357 -17.95 -1.09 12.57
CA GLU A 357 -16.83 -1.05 13.50
C GLU A 357 -15.53 -0.81 12.75
N ASN A 358 -14.52 -0.25 13.43
CA ASN A 358 -13.16 -0.18 12.93
C ASN A 358 -12.45 -1.56 12.94
N TYR A 359 -13.10 -2.60 12.41
CA TYR A 359 -12.62 -3.99 12.44
C TYR A 359 -11.35 -4.22 11.60
N GLN A 360 -10.99 -3.30 10.71
CA GLN A 360 -9.75 -3.36 9.94
C GLN A 360 -8.55 -2.75 10.69
N ILE A 361 -8.80 -2.02 11.78
CA ILE A 361 -7.75 -1.39 12.58
C ILE A 361 -7.10 -2.41 13.50
N TRP A 362 -5.78 -2.45 13.47
CA TRP A 362 -4.95 -3.28 14.34
C TRP A 362 -3.93 -2.44 15.10
N GLU A 363 -3.75 -2.76 16.38
CA GLU A 363 -2.75 -2.17 17.24
C GLU A 363 -1.66 -3.19 17.56
N GLN A 364 -0.41 -2.74 17.54
CA GLN A 364 0.71 -3.55 17.98
C GLN A 364 0.68 -3.69 19.51
N VAL A 365 0.83 -4.92 19.98
CA VAL A 365 1.03 -5.25 21.39
C VAL A 365 2.53 -5.44 21.62
N PRO A 366 3.11 -4.92 22.72
CA PRO A 366 4.53 -5.12 23.02
C PRO A 366 4.93 -6.59 22.91
N GLN A 367 5.84 -6.87 21.98
CA GLN A 367 6.24 -8.23 21.67
C GLN A 367 7.08 -8.80 22.83
N THR A 368 6.46 -9.66 23.63
CA THR A 368 7.13 -10.46 24.67
C THR A 368 7.07 -11.92 24.27
N LYS A 369 8.13 -12.68 24.57
CA LYS A 369 8.12 -14.12 24.29
C LYS A 369 7.00 -14.76 25.09
N VAL A 370 6.08 -15.39 24.38
CA VAL A 370 4.94 -16.06 24.99
C VAL A 370 5.42 -17.40 25.58
N PRO A 371 5.11 -17.71 26.85
CA PRO A 371 5.44 -19.00 27.44
C PRO A 371 4.88 -20.16 26.60
N LEU A 372 5.64 -21.24 26.46
CA LEU A 372 5.28 -22.39 25.60
C LEU A 372 3.89 -22.97 25.93
N GLN A 373 3.46 -22.90 27.20
CA GLN A 373 2.16 -23.39 27.66
C GLN A 373 0.96 -22.58 27.11
N ARG A 374 1.20 -21.34 26.67
CA ARG A 374 0.19 -20.48 26.03
C ARG A 374 0.20 -20.59 24.51
N LEU A 375 1.25 -21.16 23.92
CA LEU A 375 1.36 -21.39 22.49
C LEU A 375 0.55 -22.62 22.07
N LEU A 376 0.21 -22.70 20.77
CA LEU A 376 -0.34 -23.93 20.21
C LEU A 376 0.63 -25.11 20.44
N SER A 377 0.07 -26.29 20.73
CA SER A 377 0.82 -27.53 20.74
C SER A 377 1.44 -27.79 19.37
N ARG A 378 2.51 -28.58 19.29
CA ARG A 378 3.22 -28.87 18.03
C ARG A 378 2.27 -29.30 16.91
N GLY A 379 1.42 -30.29 17.15
CA GLY A 379 0.48 -30.78 16.13
C GLY A 379 -0.57 -29.74 15.71
N ALA A 380 -1.02 -28.90 16.65
CA ALA A 380 -1.94 -27.81 16.35
C ALA A 380 -1.28 -26.70 15.53
N LEU A 381 -0.02 -26.35 15.85
CA LEU A 381 0.79 -25.40 15.09
C LEU A 381 1.04 -25.90 13.66
N GLU A 382 1.50 -27.15 13.51
CA GLU A 382 1.77 -27.74 12.19
C GLU A 382 0.49 -27.73 11.34
N ARG A 383 -0.65 -28.18 11.90
CA ARG A 383 -1.95 -28.11 11.21
C ARG A 383 -2.31 -26.68 10.80
N TRP A 384 -2.11 -25.71 11.69
CA TRP A 384 -2.42 -24.30 11.43
C TRP A 384 -1.55 -23.68 10.34
N LEU A 385 -0.25 -24.00 10.31
CA LEU A 385 0.65 -23.58 9.24
C LEU A 385 0.33 -24.24 7.90
N TYR A 386 0.08 -25.55 7.88
CA TYR A 386 -0.35 -26.20 6.62
C TYR A 386 -1.70 -25.70 6.12
N ALA A 387 -2.63 -25.34 7.01
CA ALA A 387 -3.89 -24.71 6.61
C ALA A 387 -3.67 -23.34 5.95
N HIS A 388 -2.75 -22.52 6.46
CA HIS A 388 -2.34 -21.27 5.80
C HIS A 388 -1.71 -21.53 4.44
N TYR A 389 -0.76 -22.46 4.36
CA TYR A 389 -0.08 -22.84 3.12
C TYR A 389 -1.09 -23.28 2.06
N LEU A 390 -2.02 -24.18 2.42
CA LEU A 390 -3.08 -24.64 1.52
C LEU A 390 -4.05 -23.52 1.15
N LYS A 391 -4.38 -22.60 2.06
CA LYS A 391 -5.25 -21.47 1.73
C LYS A 391 -4.63 -20.52 0.71
N ILE A 392 -3.31 -20.29 0.80
CA ILE A 392 -2.54 -19.49 -0.15
C ILE A 392 -2.40 -20.19 -1.50
N CYS A 393 -2.10 -21.49 -1.50
CA CYS A 393 -1.87 -22.27 -2.72
C CYS A 393 -3.16 -22.65 -3.44
N LEU A 394 -4.22 -22.96 -2.68
CA LEU A 394 -5.49 -23.51 -3.14
C LEU A 394 -6.69 -22.69 -2.61
N PRO A 395 -6.77 -21.39 -2.92
CA PRO A 395 -7.91 -20.57 -2.51
C PRO A 395 -9.22 -21.18 -3.04
N TYR A 396 -10.31 -20.97 -2.28
CA TYR A 396 -11.64 -21.39 -2.72
C TYR A 396 -12.09 -20.57 -3.93
N THR A 397 -12.90 -21.16 -4.80
CA THR A 397 -13.39 -20.46 -5.99
C THR A 397 -14.29 -19.28 -5.60
N ARG A 398 -14.05 -18.09 -6.14
CA ARG A 398 -14.84 -16.88 -5.88
C ARG A 398 -15.39 -16.28 -7.18
N PRO A 399 -16.55 -15.62 -7.16
CA PRO A 399 -17.08 -14.93 -8.33
C PRO A 399 -16.11 -13.85 -8.85
N ALA A 400 -15.94 -13.76 -10.17
CA ALA A 400 -15.03 -12.79 -10.79
C ALA A 400 -15.50 -11.33 -10.68
N ALA A 401 -16.83 -11.15 -10.64
CA ALA A 401 -17.52 -9.88 -10.51
C ALA A 401 -18.58 -10.03 -9.41
N GLU A 402 -18.31 -9.42 -8.27
CA GLU A 402 -19.25 -9.28 -7.17
C GLU A 402 -19.03 -7.88 -6.61
N GLY A 403 -20.11 -7.13 -6.31
CA GLY A 403 -19.98 -5.76 -5.77
C GLY A 403 -19.21 -5.71 -4.45
N ALA A 404 -19.08 -6.86 -3.78
CA ALA A 404 -18.54 -7.02 -2.44
C ALA A 404 -17.67 -8.29 -2.34
N PRO A 405 -16.52 -8.35 -3.04
CA PRO A 405 -15.74 -9.58 -3.15
C PRO A 405 -15.01 -9.89 -1.84
N ILE A 406 -14.68 -11.17 -1.61
CA ILE A 406 -13.66 -11.54 -0.63
C ILE A 406 -12.34 -11.70 -1.39
N HIS A 407 -11.33 -10.88 -1.10
CA HIS A 407 -9.98 -10.99 -1.64
C HIS A 407 -9.11 -11.98 -0.85
N SER A 408 -8.25 -12.74 -1.54
CA SER A 408 -7.23 -13.61 -0.95
C SER A 408 -5.88 -13.32 -1.63
N LEU A 409 -5.25 -12.21 -1.25
CA LEU A 409 -4.09 -11.63 -1.94
C LEU A 409 -2.74 -12.15 -1.43
N LEU A 410 -2.76 -13.08 -0.47
CA LEU A 410 -1.53 -13.58 0.13
C LEU A 410 -0.82 -14.55 -0.83
N ASN A 411 0.50 -14.44 -0.89
CA ASN A 411 1.38 -15.34 -1.64
C ASN A 411 2.32 -16.10 -0.68
N LEU A 412 3.22 -16.93 -1.22
CA LEU A 412 4.10 -17.75 -0.37
C LEU A 412 5.11 -16.93 0.45
N ILE A 413 5.40 -15.68 0.08
CA ILE A 413 6.22 -14.78 0.91
C ILE A 413 5.51 -14.50 2.25
N ALA A 414 4.19 -14.27 2.24
CA ALA A 414 3.44 -14.04 3.47
C ALA A 414 3.53 -15.25 4.43
N PHE A 415 3.55 -16.47 3.89
CA PHE A 415 3.75 -17.68 4.69
C PHE A 415 5.15 -17.73 5.33
N LEU A 416 6.21 -17.41 4.57
CA LEU A 416 7.58 -17.39 5.12
C LEU A 416 7.75 -16.30 6.20
N ARG A 417 7.16 -15.12 6.01
CA ARG A 417 7.10 -14.06 7.03
C ARG A 417 6.39 -14.54 8.29
N LEU A 418 5.26 -15.24 8.16
CA LEU A 418 4.56 -15.82 9.30
C LEU A 418 5.47 -16.80 10.06
N VAL A 419 6.13 -17.72 9.36
CA VAL A 419 7.03 -18.69 9.99
C VAL A 419 8.20 -17.99 10.70
N ALA A 420 8.81 -16.97 10.08
CA ALA A 420 9.86 -16.15 10.69
C ALA A 420 9.35 -15.40 11.94
N HIS A 421 8.14 -14.85 11.89
CA HIS A 421 7.51 -14.16 13.01
C HIS A 421 7.30 -15.08 14.22
N LEU A 422 6.83 -16.32 14.00
CA LEU A 422 6.55 -17.27 15.08
C LEU A 422 7.80 -17.63 15.91
N ARG A 423 8.99 -17.59 15.29
CA ARG A 423 10.25 -17.73 16.02
C ARG A 423 10.42 -16.61 17.06
N ASN A 424 10.09 -15.38 16.70
CA ASN A 424 10.20 -14.21 17.57
C ASN A 424 9.14 -14.23 18.69
N ILE A 425 7.97 -14.83 18.44
CA ILE A 425 6.93 -15.07 19.46
C ILE A 425 7.38 -16.07 20.52
N GLY A 426 8.23 -17.05 20.16
CA GLY A 426 8.79 -18.01 21.11
C GLY A 426 8.63 -19.48 20.72
N TYR A 427 8.12 -19.77 19.51
CA TYR A 427 8.02 -21.14 19.04
C TYR A 427 9.38 -21.83 18.92
N PRO A 428 9.49 -23.12 19.28
CA PRO A 428 10.73 -23.88 19.09
C PRO A 428 11.15 -23.95 17.62
N THR A 429 12.41 -23.61 17.33
CA THR A 429 12.97 -23.57 15.97
C THR A 429 12.84 -24.90 15.25
N HIS A 430 13.06 -26.01 15.95
CA HIS A 430 12.97 -27.34 15.37
C HIS A 430 11.54 -27.72 14.93
N TRP A 431 10.48 -27.12 15.52
CA TRP A 431 9.10 -27.33 15.05
C TRP A 431 8.86 -26.60 13.73
N LEU A 432 9.29 -25.34 13.64
CA LEU A 432 9.18 -24.52 12.43
C LEU A 432 10.03 -25.11 11.30
N SER A 433 11.24 -25.56 11.61
CA SER A 433 12.14 -26.24 10.69
C SER A 433 11.52 -27.51 10.10
N THR A 434 10.79 -28.31 10.88
CA THR A 434 10.11 -29.51 10.34
C THR A 434 9.06 -29.14 9.31
N VAL A 435 8.29 -28.07 9.55
CA VAL A 435 7.28 -27.61 8.57
C VAL A 435 7.95 -27.19 7.27
N LEU A 436 9.00 -26.38 7.32
CA LEU A 436 9.71 -25.93 6.12
C LEU A 436 10.37 -27.10 5.36
N ALA A 437 10.98 -28.04 6.08
CA ALA A 437 11.59 -29.24 5.47
C ALA A 437 10.54 -30.09 4.75
N ASN A 438 9.38 -30.31 5.35
CA ASN A 438 8.30 -31.08 4.73
C ASN A 438 7.72 -30.39 3.48
N LEU A 439 7.75 -29.05 3.42
CA LEU A 439 7.33 -28.30 2.23
C LEU A 439 8.32 -28.42 1.05
N CYS A 440 9.52 -28.94 1.30
CA CYS A 440 10.52 -29.21 0.28
C CYS A 440 10.38 -30.61 -0.35
N GLU A 441 9.48 -31.46 0.17
CA GLU A 441 9.23 -32.83 -0.29
C GLU A 441 8.11 -32.87 -1.35
N ASP A 442 7.86 -34.04 -1.97
CA ASP A 442 6.79 -34.21 -2.96
C ASP A 442 5.37 -34.26 -2.35
N GLY A 443 5.28 -34.49 -1.06
CA GLY A 443 4.02 -34.51 -0.35
C GLY A 443 4.17 -34.57 1.15
N VAL A 444 3.13 -34.14 1.85
CA VAL A 444 3.11 -34.01 3.29
C VAL A 444 1.86 -34.67 3.86
N THR A 445 2.02 -35.42 4.94
CA THR A 445 0.89 -36.02 5.65
C THR A 445 0.31 -35.00 6.63
N ILE A 446 -0.92 -34.54 6.37
CA ILE A 446 -1.53 -33.43 7.12
C ILE A 446 -3.00 -33.71 7.50
N THR A 447 -3.43 -33.05 8.57
CA THR A 447 -4.81 -33.05 9.09
C THR A 447 -5.56 -31.75 8.80
N ALA A 448 -4.96 -30.87 8.00
CA ALA A 448 -5.59 -29.67 7.45
C ALA A 448 -6.19 -29.96 6.07
N ARG A 449 -7.12 -29.10 5.61
CA ARG A 449 -7.67 -29.13 4.25
C ARG A 449 -7.70 -27.72 3.67
N ALA A 450 -7.63 -27.63 2.35
CA ALA A 450 -7.86 -26.36 1.66
C ALA A 450 -9.30 -25.88 1.93
N PRO A 451 -9.57 -24.56 1.87
CA PRO A 451 -10.91 -24.04 2.14
C PRO A 451 -11.99 -24.72 1.28
N ARG A 452 -13.13 -25.05 1.90
CA ARG A 452 -14.25 -25.77 1.24
C ARG A 452 -15.46 -24.90 0.90
N GLN A 453 -15.40 -23.63 1.28
CA GLN A 453 -16.46 -22.66 1.11
C GLN A 453 -15.86 -21.26 0.92
N LEU A 454 -16.70 -20.29 0.56
CA LEU A 454 -16.28 -18.93 0.20
C LEU A 454 -15.47 -18.22 1.30
N SER A 455 -15.91 -18.36 2.56
CA SER A 455 -15.26 -17.82 3.75
C SER A 455 -15.06 -18.88 4.82
N THR A 456 -13.88 -18.94 5.43
CA THR A 456 -13.55 -19.85 6.52
C THR A 456 -14.18 -19.36 7.82
N ASP A 457 -15.00 -20.19 8.46
CA ASP A 457 -15.58 -19.92 9.76
C ASP A 457 -14.83 -20.64 10.91
N GLN A 458 -15.24 -20.37 12.15
CA GLN A 458 -14.66 -20.93 13.37
C GLN A 458 -14.72 -22.47 13.36
N SER A 459 -15.83 -23.05 12.90
CA SER A 459 -16.01 -24.50 12.88
C SER A 459 -15.00 -25.20 11.97
N PHE A 460 -14.70 -24.59 10.81
CA PHE A 460 -13.69 -25.09 9.90
C PHE A 460 -12.28 -24.96 10.48
N VAL A 461 -11.97 -23.85 11.16
CA VAL A 461 -10.67 -23.64 11.85
C VAL A 461 -10.42 -24.73 12.91
N ASP A 462 -11.44 -25.11 13.67
CA ASP A 462 -11.31 -26.12 14.73
C ASP A 462 -11.32 -27.56 14.20
N THR A 463 -11.77 -27.78 12.97
CA THR A 463 -11.88 -29.12 12.40
C THR A 463 -10.50 -29.77 12.21
N VAL A 464 -10.36 -30.98 12.77
CA VAL A 464 -9.19 -31.84 12.55
C VAL A 464 -9.60 -32.97 11.61
N PHE A 465 -9.10 -32.93 10.39
CA PHE A 465 -9.40 -33.95 9.39
C PHE A 465 -8.53 -35.20 9.59
N PRO A 466 -8.98 -36.38 9.11
CA PRO A 466 -8.14 -37.57 9.09
C PRO A 466 -6.79 -37.30 8.37
N PRO A 467 -5.67 -37.82 8.89
CA PRO A 467 -4.37 -37.66 8.26
C PRO A 467 -4.38 -38.15 6.81
N LEU A 468 -3.95 -37.30 5.89
CA LEU A 468 -3.88 -37.60 4.47
C LEU A 468 -2.55 -37.11 3.91
N LYS A 469 -1.85 -37.95 3.13
CA LYS A 469 -0.68 -37.53 2.37
C LYS A 469 -1.14 -36.75 1.15
N MET A 470 -0.93 -35.44 1.18
CA MET A 470 -1.28 -34.52 0.09
C MET A 470 -0.02 -34.15 -0.70
N THR A 471 -0.11 -34.13 -2.03
CA THR A 471 0.96 -33.57 -2.87
C THR A 471 1.00 -32.04 -2.79
N ILE A 472 2.22 -31.50 -2.77
CA ILE A 472 2.50 -30.06 -2.84
C ILE A 472 3.38 -29.71 -4.05
N SER A 473 3.69 -30.70 -4.89
CA SER A 473 4.59 -30.59 -6.04
C SER A 473 4.29 -29.41 -6.98
N PRO A 474 3.01 -29.02 -7.26
CA PRO A 474 2.74 -27.87 -8.13
C PRO A 474 3.41 -26.57 -7.65
N TRP A 475 3.55 -26.33 -6.34
CA TRP A 475 4.18 -25.12 -5.79
C TRP A 475 5.62 -25.35 -5.32
N ARG A 476 6.15 -26.58 -5.42
CA ARG A 476 7.48 -26.93 -4.89
C ARG A 476 8.60 -26.11 -5.52
N ALA A 477 8.52 -25.85 -6.83
CA ALA A 477 9.50 -25.03 -7.54
C ALA A 477 9.57 -23.59 -6.98
N GLU A 478 8.40 -22.97 -6.76
CA GLU A 478 8.32 -21.65 -6.12
C GLU A 478 8.79 -21.72 -4.66
N CYS A 479 8.26 -22.66 -3.87
CA CYS A 479 8.58 -22.79 -2.45
C CYS A 479 10.08 -22.98 -2.20
N THR A 480 10.74 -23.88 -2.95
CA THR A 480 12.18 -24.12 -2.82
C THR A 480 13.02 -22.96 -3.35
N THR A 481 12.55 -22.24 -4.38
CA THR A 481 13.20 -20.99 -4.82
C THR A 481 13.16 -19.95 -3.71
N LEU A 482 11.97 -19.69 -3.14
CA LEU A 482 11.80 -18.72 -2.07
C LEU A 482 12.57 -19.12 -0.83
N LEU A 483 12.57 -20.39 -0.43
CA LEU A 483 13.37 -20.87 0.69
C LEU A 483 14.88 -20.73 0.43
N SER A 484 15.35 -20.94 -0.80
CA SER A 484 16.75 -20.72 -1.16
C SER A 484 17.15 -19.24 -0.98
N ILE A 485 16.26 -18.31 -1.33
CA ILE A 485 16.45 -16.86 -1.12
C ILE A 485 16.36 -16.50 0.37
N TRP A 486 15.37 -17.05 1.09
CA TRP A 486 15.02 -16.65 2.45
C TRP A 486 15.87 -17.31 3.53
N THR A 487 16.55 -18.43 3.25
CA THR A 487 17.35 -19.15 4.24
C THR A 487 18.32 -18.25 5.03
N PRO A 488 19.05 -17.31 4.40
CA PRO A 488 19.91 -16.36 5.13
C PRO A 488 19.14 -15.33 5.97
N LEU A 489 17.87 -15.06 5.64
CA LEU A 489 17.03 -14.06 6.29
C LEU A 489 16.17 -14.65 7.44
N LEU A 490 16.03 -15.97 7.50
CA LEU A 490 15.28 -16.64 8.55
C LEU A 490 16.00 -16.49 9.91
N PRO A 491 15.27 -16.21 11.01
CA PRO A 491 15.85 -16.07 12.35
C PRO A 491 16.26 -17.43 12.98
N PHE A 492 16.33 -18.48 12.17
CA PHE A 492 16.73 -19.84 12.54
C PHE A 492 17.17 -20.63 11.30
N ALA A 493 18.06 -21.59 11.49
CA ALA A 493 18.42 -22.55 10.46
C ALA A 493 17.39 -23.69 10.38
N PHE A 494 17.15 -24.22 9.18
CA PHE A 494 16.39 -25.45 8.97
C PHE A 494 17.17 -26.40 8.06
N LEU A 495 16.95 -27.70 8.25
CA LEU A 495 17.56 -28.73 7.42
C LEU A 495 16.59 -29.12 6.31
N ALA A 496 16.85 -28.65 5.11
CA ALA A 496 16.13 -29.11 3.93
C ALA A 496 16.56 -30.53 3.54
N PRO A 497 15.70 -31.30 2.85
CA PRO A 497 16.11 -32.53 2.17
C PRO A 497 17.26 -32.27 1.21
N GLN A 498 18.06 -33.29 0.95
CA GLN A 498 19.20 -33.20 0.04
C GLN A 498 18.74 -32.70 -1.35
N ASP A 499 19.50 -31.77 -1.94
CA ASP A 499 19.26 -31.17 -3.26
C ASP A 499 17.92 -30.40 -3.41
N ALA A 500 17.17 -30.22 -2.32
CA ALA A 500 15.90 -29.50 -2.37
C ALA A 500 16.09 -28.00 -2.56
N LEU A 501 17.11 -27.40 -1.93
CA LEU A 501 17.46 -25.99 -2.08
C LEU A 501 18.66 -25.84 -3.02
N ILE A 502 18.76 -24.68 -3.64
CA ILE A 502 19.87 -24.32 -4.53
C ILE A 502 20.61 -23.09 -3.98
N PRO A 503 21.87 -22.86 -4.38
CA PRO A 503 22.55 -21.60 -4.09
C PRO A 503 21.75 -20.41 -4.64
N PRO A 504 21.68 -19.26 -3.94
CA PRO A 504 21.03 -18.07 -4.47
C PRO A 504 21.60 -17.61 -5.84
N SER A 505 22.87 -17.90 -6.14
CA SER A 505 23.47 -17.64 -7.46
C SER A 505 22.78 -18.37 -8.61
N ASP A 506 22.10 -19.48 -8.32
CA ASP A 506 21.35 -20.29 -9.29
C ASP A 506 19.84 -19.95 -9.31
N VAL A 507 19.46 -18.85 -8.66
CA VAL A 507 18.14 -18.24 -8.76
C VAL A 507 18.21 -17.05 -9.72
N ALA A 508 17.24 -16.95 -10.63
CA ALA A 508 17.18 -15.85 -11.59
C ALA A 508 15.78 -15.25 -11.71
N GLU A 509 15.75 -13.95 -12.05
CA GLU A 509 14.53 -13.25 -12.43
C GLU A 509 14.32 -13.55 -13.91
N TYR A 510 13.13 -14.04 -14.24
CA TYR A 510 12.69 -14.25 -15.61
C TYR A 510 11.62 -13.24 -15.97
N ILE A 511 11.55 -12.93 -17.26
CA ILE A 511 10.48 -12.13 -17.84
C ILE A 511 9.79 -12.94 -18.94
N VAL A 512 8.47 -12.83 -19.01
CA VAL A 512 7.64 -13.39 -20.08
C VAL A 512 6.67 -12.36 -20.60
N SER A 513 6.54 -12.29 -21.93
CA SER A 513 5.67 -11.35 -22.63
C SER A 513 4.47 -12.06 -23.25
N PHE A 514 3.27 -11.62 -22.92
CA PHE A 514 2.02 -12.18 -23.45
C PHE A 514 1.48 -11.29 -24.58
N HIS A 515 1.72 -11.68 -25.82
CA HIS A 515 1.48 -10.86 -27.01
C HIS A 515 0.02 -10.86 -27.53
N ASN A 516 -0.91 -11.58 -26.88
CA ASN A 516 -2.27 -11.80 -27.38
C ASN A 516 -3.37 -11.21 -26.47
N HIS A 517 -4.45 -10.78 -27.13
CA HIS A 517 -5.57 -9.95 -26.66
C HIS A 517 -6.06 -10.16 -25.22
N ILE A 518 -6.40 -9.02 -24.63
CA ILE A 518 -7.09 -8.82 -23.36
C ILE A 518 -8.51 -9.36 -23.52
N VAL A 519 -8.81 -10.50 -22.89
CA VAL A 519 -10.21 -10.82 -22.59
C VAL A 519 -10.54 -9.98 -21.36
N ASP A 520 -11.15 -8.82 -21.63
CA ASP A 520 -11.74 -7.89 -20.65
C ASP A 520 -10.77 -7.16 -19.70
N ASN A 521 -10.47 -5.89 -20.03
CA ASN A 521 -9.57 -5.01 -19.26
C ASN A 521 -10.08 -4.76 -17.83
N ALA A 522 -11.39 -4.82 -17.60
CA ALA A 522 -12.00 -4.53 -16.30
C ALA A 522 -11.54 -5.51 -15.20
N HIS A 523 -11.20 -6.76 -15.57
CA HIS A 523 -10.87 -7.81 -14.61
C HIS A 523 -9.37 -7.99 -14.35
N VAL A 524 -8.49 -7.36 -15.15
CA VAL A 524 -7.02 -7.42 -14.97
C VAL A 524 -6.55 -6.63 -13.74
N ARG A 525 -7.39 -5.72 -13.22
CA ARG A 525 -7.05 -4.90 -12.04
C ARG A 525 -7.23 -5.60 -10.70
N VAL A 526 -8.00 -6.68 -10.65
CA VAL A 526 -8.20 -7.42 -9.39
C VAL A 526 -6.98 -8.30 -9.16
N PRO A 527 -6.27 -8.21 -8.01
CA PRO A 527 -4.97 -8.87 -7.80
C PRO A 527 -5.07 -10.39 -7.53
N HIS A 528 -5.82 -11.09 -8.37
CA HIS A 528 -6.16 -12.50 -8.26
C HIS A 528 -5.51 -13.31 -9.38
N PHE A 529 -4.19 -13.33 -9.45
CA PHE A 529 -3.49 -14.03 -10.52
C PHE A 529 -2.43 -15.01 -10.02
N MET A 530 -2.17 -16.01 -10.85
CA MET A 530 -1.07 -16.95 -10.72
C MET A 530 -0.50 -17.26 -12.10
N LEU A 531 0.80 -17.55 -12.15
CA LEU A 531 1.42 -18.15 -13.33
C LEU A 531 1.29 -19.67 -13.21
N VAL A 532 0.78 -20.29 -14.27
CA VAL A 532 0.67 -21.75 -14.39
C VAL A 532 1.54 -22.20 -15.54
N PHE A 533 2.57 -22.97 -15.24
CA PHE A 533 3.40 -23.66 -16.22
C PHE A 533 2.82 -25.05 -16.41
N TRP A 534 2.57 -25.44 -17.66
CA TRP A 534 1.93 -26.69 -18.02
C TRP A 534 2.72 -27.43 -19.08
N ASN A 535 3.01 -28.70 -18.82
CA ASN A 535 3.65 -29.58 -19.78
C ASN A 535 2.62 -30.06 -20.81
N THR A 536 2.68 -29.48 -22.00
CA THR A 536 1.74 -29.72 -23.10
C THR A 536 1.78 -31.15 -23.66
N SER A 537 2.77 -31.96 -23.27
CA SER A 537 2.78 -33.40 -23.56
C SER A 537 1.61 -34.13 -22.89
N ASN A 538 1.01 -33.54 -21.86
CA ASN A 538 -0.13 -34.08 -21.12
C ASN A 538 -1.48 -33.47 -21.58
N GLY A 539 -1.49 -32.78 -22.72
CA GLY A 539 -2.65 -32.07 -23.27
C GLY A 539 -2.30 -30.64 -23.65
N SER A 540 -2.89 -30.11 -24.72
CA SER A 540 -2.55 -28.78 -25.26
C SER A 540 -2.80 -27.65 -24.27
N GLU A 541 -3.81 -27.80 -23.40
CA GLU A 541 -4.17 -26.82 -22.38
C GLU A 541 -4.30 -27.50 -21.01
N PRO A 542 -4.10 -26.74 -19.92
CA PRO A 542 -4.38 -27.24 -18.58
C PRO A 542 -5.86 -27.59 -18.37
N PRO A 543 -6.20 -28.48 -17.42
CA PRO A 543 -7.59 -28.88 -17.15
C PRO A 543 -8.54 -27.70 -16.97
N LYS A 544 -9.78 -27.85 -17.47
CA LYS A 544 -10.85 -26.83 -17.33
C LYS A 544 -11.15 -26.56 -15.85
N ASP A 545 -11.40 -27.61 -15.08
CA ASP A 545 -11.58 -27.54 -13.62
C ASP A 545 -10.23 -27.70 -12.92
N MET A 546 -9.41 -26.65 -13.01
CA MET A 546 -8.06 -26.64 -12.47
C MET A 546 -8.04 -26.81 -10.95
N ARG A 547 -8.99 -26.20 -10.22
CA ARG A 547 -9.03 -26.30 -8.77
C ARG A 547 -9.25 -27.76 -8.33
N LYS A 548 -10.23 -28.44 -8.93
CA LYS A 548 -10.48 -29.86 -8.64
C LYS A 548 -9.29 -30.73 -9.02
N PHE A 549 -8.62 -30.44 -10.13
CA PHE A 549 -7.39 -31.14 -10.52
C PHE A 549 -6.27 -30.98 -9.48
N LEU A 550 -6.02 -29.76 -9.01
CA LEU A 550 -4.96 -29.45 -8.04
C LEU A 550 -5.24 -29.98 -6.63
N LEU A 551 -6.51 -30.14 -6.26
CA LEU A 551 -6.89 -30.75 -4.99
C LEU A 551 -6.49 -32.23 -4.94
N ASP A 552 -5.88 -32.62 -3.82
CA ASP A 552 -5.47 -34.00 -3.53
C ASP A 552 -6.22 -34.59 -2.32
N ASP A 553 -7.32 -33.94 -1.93
CA ASP A 553 -8.18 -34.35 -0.82
C ASP A 553 -9.45 -35.07 -1.30
N GLU A 554 -10.40 -35.29 -0.38
CA GLU A 554 -11.66 -35.99 -0.64
C GLU A 554 -12.53 -35.29 -1.71
N THR A 555 -12.24 -34.04 -2.05
CA THR A 555 -13.00 -33.24 -3.02
C THR A 555 -12.27 -33.08 -4.37
N GLY A 556 -11.04 -33.58 -4.47
CA GLY A 556 -10.16 -33.39 -5.62
C GLY A 556 -10.08 -34.55 -6.61
N GLY A 557 -9.18 -34.41 -7.59
CA GLY A 557 -8.82 -35.45 -8.55
C GLY A 557 -7.87 -36.47 -7.93
N THR A 558 -8.40 -37.62 -7.49
CA THR A 558 -7.64 -38.65 -6.75
C THR A 558 -7.16 -39.82 -7.61
N SER A 559 -7.48 -39.85 -8.90
CA SER A 559 -7.00 -40.89 -9.83
C SER A 559 -5.47 -40.93 -9.91
N THR A 560 -4.89 -42.10 -10.15
CA THR A 560 -3.43 -42.27 -10.28
C THR A 560 -2.84 -41.34 -11.34
N ALA A 561 -3.48 -41.22 -12.50
CA ALA A 561 -3.05 -40.31 -13.57
C ALA A 561 -3.07 -38.83 -13.11
N ALA A 562 -4.11 -38.39 -12.39
CA ALA A 562 -4.17 -37.03 -11.86
C ALA A 562 -3.05 -36.76 -10.84
N LYS A 563 -2.69 -37.74 -10.01
CA LYS A 563 -1.59 -37.63 -9.06
C LYS A 563 -0.23 -37.53 -9.75
N GLU A 564 0.02 -38.36 -10.76
CA GLU A 564 1.24 -38.30 -11.57
C GLU A 564 1.35 -36.95 -12.32
N MET A 565 0.26 -36.47 -12.91
CA MET A 565 0.24 -35.18 -13.59
C MET A 565 0.51 -34.01 -12.62
N LYS A 566 -0.03 -34.04 -11.40
CA LYS A 566 0.27 -33.02 -10.37
C LYS A 566 1.74 -32.95 -9.99
N GLN A 567 2.47 -34.06 -10.10
CA GLN A 567 3.89 -34.13 -9.72
C GLN A 567 4.83 -33.63 -10.82
N HIS A 568 4.49 -33.83 -12.10
CA HIS A 568 5.44 -33.63 -13.20
C HIS A 568 4.94 -32.76 -14.36
N ALA A 569 3.64 -32.47 -14.44
CA ALA A 569 3.06 -31.77 -15.58
C ALA A 569 2.72 -30.30 -15.28
N ILE A 570 2.90 -29.83 -14.04
CA ILE A 570 2.48 -28.50 -13.63
C ILE A 570 3.44 -27.85 -12.62
N HIS A 571 3.70 -26.56 -12.82
CA HIS A 571 4.23 -25.67 -11.78
C HIS A 571 3.34 -24.44 -11.64
N VAL A 572 3.17 -23.95 -10.42
CA VAL A 572 2.38 -22.77 -10.10
C VAL A 572 3.26 -21.78 -9.35
N VAL A 573 3.22 -20.52 -9.77
CA VAL A 573 3.95 -19.41 -9.13
C VAL A 573 2.94 -18.31 -8.78
N ASN A 574 2.86 -17.96 -7.50
CA ASN A 574 2.00 -16.87 -6.99
C ASN A 574 2.77 -15.58 -6.69
N THR A 575 4.10 -15.64 -6.68
CA THR A 575 5.00 -14.53 -6.38
C THR A 575 5.60 -13.99 -7.67
N PHE A 576 4.88 -13.06 -8.30
CA PHE A 576 5.32 -12.41 -9.53
C PHE A 576 4.83 -10.97 -9.61
N ARG A 577 5.50 -10.17 -10.43
CA ARG A 577 5.07 -8.83 -10.81
C ARG A 577 4.47 -8.89 -12.20
N TYR A 578 3.30 -8.28 -12.38
CA TYR A 578 2.69 -8.13 -13.69
C TYR A 578 2.60 -6.66 -14.05
N VAL A 579 3.03 -6.32 -15.27
CA VAL A 579 2.92 -4.97 -15.82
C VAL A 579 1.88 -5.01 -16.93
N THR A 580 0.69 -4.48 -16.65
CA THR A 580 -0.44 -4.50 -17.59
C THR A 580 -0.11 -3.79 -18.89
N LYS A 581 0.55 -2.62 -18.82
CA LYS A 581 0.94 -1.78 -19.97
C LYS A 581 1.75 -2.55 -21.03
N THR A 582 2.72 -3.35 -20.59
CA THR A 582 3.58 -4.14 -21.47
C THR A 582 3.11 -5.59 -21.62
N SER A 583 2.08 -5.99 -20.87
CA SER A 583 1.62 -7.38 -20.74
C SER A 583 2.76 -8.35 -20.42
N THR A 584 3.65 -7.94 -19.51
CA THR A 584 4.81 -8.74 -19.09
C THR A 584 4.68 -9.18 -17.65
N ALA A 585 4.97 -10.45 -17.38
CA ALA A 585 5.17 -10.96 -16.02
C ALA A 585 6.66 -11.15 -15.74
N SER A 586 7.12 -10.73 -14.56
CA SER A 586 8.46 -11.04 -14.06
C SER A 586 8.38 -11.81 -12.75
N PHE A 587 9.17 -12.87 -12.62
CA PHE A 587 9.13 -13.77 -11.47
C PHE A 587 10.52 -14.34 -11.19
N TRP A 588 10.77 -14.72 -9.94
CA TRP A 588 12.01 -15.38 -9.54
C TRP A 588 11.81 -16.89 -9.50
N LEU A 589 12.70 -17.64 -10.13
CA LEU A 589 12.65 -19.11 -10.10
C LEU A 589 14.08 -19.69 -10.16
N ARG A 590 14.24 -20.88 -9.58
CA ARG A 590 15.45 -21.69 -9.73
C ARG A 590 15.74 -22.03 -11.19
N ARG A 591 17.00 -21.87 -11.59
CA ARG A 591 17.43 -21.97 -13.00
C ARG A 591 17.27 -23.37 -13.56
N ASP A 592 17.62 -24.39 -12.80
CA ASP A 592 17.47 -25.80 -13.18
C ASP A 592 16.03 -26.13 -13.62
N VAL A 593 15.02 -25.76 -12.84
CA VAL A 593 13.60 -25.98 -13.20
C VAL A 593 13.22 -25.22 -14.48
N THR A 594 13.69 -23.98 -14.61
CA THR A 594 13.35 -23.16 -15.79
C THR A 594 14.00 -23.69 -17.06
N GLU A 595 15.27 -24.11 -16.98
CA GLU A 595 16.00 -24.70 -18.09
C GLU A 595 15.42 -26.06 -18.49
N ASP A 596 14.95 -26.86 -17.54
CA ASP A 596 14.23 -28.10 -17.82
C ASP A 596 12.88 -27.82 -18.51
N MET A 597 12.16 -26.76 -18.10
CA MET A 597 10.95 -26.34 -18.79
C MET A 597 11.23 -25.85 -20.22
N LYS A 598 12.33 -25.12 -20.46
CA LYS A 598 12.73 -24.65 -21.80
C LYS A 598 13.12 -25.80 -22.73
N LYS A 599 13.75 -26.86 -22.21
CA LYS A 599 14.07 -28.07 -22.99
C LYS A 599 12.83 -28.92 -23.29
N GLY A 600 11.84 -28.85 -22.41
CA GLY A 600 10.58 -29.58 -22.55
C GLY A 600 9.53 -28.84 -23.37
N LYS A 601 8.34 -29.45 -23.48
CA LYS A 601 7.17 -28.85 -24.16
C LYS A 601 6.28 -28.13 -23.15
N TRP A 602 6.76 -27.01 -22.60
CA TRP A 602 6.04 -26.25 -21.58
C TRP A 602 5.44 -24.96 -22.12
N ASN A 603 4.21 -24.67 -21.71
CA ASN A 603 3.58 -23.37 -21.90
C ASN A 603 3.33 -22.71 -20.54
N VAL A 604 3.44 -21.39 -20.47
CA VAL A 604 3.08 -20.58 -19.30
C VAL A 604 1.82 -19.79 -19.56
N TYR A 605 0.92 -19.78 -18.59
CA TYR A 605 -0.39 -19.15 -18.63
C TYR A 605 -0.53 -18.16 -17.47
N ILE A 606 -1.19 -17.03 -17.69
CA ILE A 606 -1.78 -16.24 -16.61
C ILE A 606 -3.17 -16.78 -16.36
N ARG A 607 -3.40 -17.29 -15.16
CA ARG A 607 -4.73 -17.70 -14.69
C ARG A 607 -5.14 -16.89 -13.49
N ARG A 608 -6.45 -16.77 -13.28
CA ARG A 608 -6.96 -16.20 -12.04
C ARG A 608 -6.85 -17.20 -10.90
N ASN A 609 -6.56 -16.77 -9.67
CA ASN A 609 -6.55 -17.66 -8.51
C ASN A 609 -7.95 -17.77 -7.84
N ASP A 610 -8.88 -16.87 -8.16
CA ASP A 610 -10.24 -16.88 -7.62
C ASP A 610 -11.20 -17.75 -8.44
N THR A 611 -11.16 -17.69 -9.77
CA THR A 611 -12.05 -18.44 -10.66
C THR A 611 -11.32 -19.59 -11.34
N TYR A 612 -9.99 -19.63 -11.25
CA TYR A 612 -9.13 -20.58 -11.97
C TYR A 612 -9.22 -20.49 -13.51
N ALA A 613 -9.89 -19.44 -14.00
CA ALA A 613 -10.05 -19.17 -15.42
C ALA A 613 -8.73 -18.68 -16.05
N SER A 614 -8.55 -18.98 -17.34
CA SER A 614 -7.42 -18.44 -18.10
C SER A 614 -7.69 -16.98 -18.43
N VAL A 615 -6.73 -16.11 -18.10
CA VAL A 615 -6.79 -14.69 -18.46
C VAL A 615 -6.26 -14.49 -19.88
N ARG A 616 -5.24 -15.26 -20.24
CA ARG A 616 -4.58 -15.22 -21.55
C ARG A 616 -4.38 -16.62 -22.10
N ARG A 617 -4.12 -16.69 -23.41
CA ARG A 617 -3.57 -17.91 -24.03
C ARG A 617 -2.16 -18.15 -23.53
N GLY A 618 -1.81 -19.43 -23.38
CA GLY A 618 -0.47 -19.82 -22.99
C GLY A 618 0.55 -19.48 -24.06
N VAL A 619 1.76 -19.15 -23.63
CA VAL A 619 2.91 -18.93 -24.51
C VAL A 619 3.98 -19.98 -24.22
N SER A 620 4.73 -20.35 -25.24
CA SER A 620 5.85 -21.29 -25.11
C SER A 620 6.90 -20.77 -24.13
N VAL A 621 7.30 -21.61 -23.17
CA VAL A 621 8.36 -21.27 -22.21
C VAL A 621 9.70 -21.12 -22.94
N ALA A 622 10.00 -22.01 -23.89
CA ALA A 622 11.25 -21.98 -24.64
C ALA A 622 11.44 -20.68 -25.43
N ASP A 623 10.35 -20.14 -25.99
CA ASP A 623 10.43 -19.00 -26.91
C ASP A 623 10.22 -17.65 -26.23
N HIS A 624 9.52 -17.61 -25.09
CA HIS A 624 9.08 -16.35 -24.48
C HIS A 624 9.56 -16.09 -23.06
N VAL A 625 10.13 -17.08 -22.36
CA VAL A 625 10.68 -16.89 -21.01
C VAL A 625 12.18 -16.59 -21.10
N VAL A 626 12.56 -15.36 -20.76
CA VAL A 626 13.93 -14.87 -20.88
C VAL A 626 14.52 -14.60 -19.50
N GLU A 627 15.76 -15.03 -19.26
CA GLU A 627 16.52 -14.70 -18.03
C GLU A 627 16.88 -13.21 -18.08
N LYS A 628 16.45 -12.44 -17.08
CA LYS A 628 16.66 -10.99 -16.98
C LYS A 628 17.92 -10.66 -16.18
N ARG A 629 18.08 -11.29 -15.00
CA ARG A 629 19.25 -11.17 -14.13
C ARG A 629 19.27 -12.30 -13.11
N ARG A 630 20.43 -12.60 -12.52
CA ARG A 630 20.52 -13.52 -11.39
C ARG A 630 20.31 -12.79 -10.07
N TRP A 631 19.98 -13.54 -9.03
CA TRP A 631 19.69 -12.98 -7.71
C TRP A 631 20.89 -12.21 -7.14
N LEU A 632 22.10 -12.74 -7.34
CA LEU A 632 23.34 -12.10 -6.89
C LEU A 632 23.97 -11.14 -7.91
N ASP A 633 23.38 -11.01 -9.10
CA ASP A 633 23.87 -10.10 -10.16
C ASP A 633 23.26 -8.68 -10.05
N GLY A 634 22.50 -8.39 -8.99
CA GLY A 634 21.99 -7.05 -8.71
C GLY A 634 23.13 -6.04 -8.56
N ASP A 635 22.91 -4.81 -9.05
CA ASP A 635 23.87 -3.69 -9.07
C ASP A 635 24.83 -3.73 -7.88
N GLY A 636 26.14 -3.53 -8.13
CA GLY A 636 27.25 -3.70 -7.18
C GLY A 636 27.23 -2.86 -5.89
N SER A 637 26.07 -2.33 -5.51
CA SER A 637 25.71 -1.74 -4.23
C SER A 637 25.02 -2.71 -3.25
N GLN A 638 24.68 -3.94 -3.65
CA GLN A 638 24.13 -4.97 -2.76
C GLN A 638 25.14 -6.12 -2.54
N LYS A 639 26.12 -5.90 -1.65
CA LYS A 639 26.81 -7.02 -1.00
C LYS A 639 26.08 -7.34 0.31
N MET A 640 25.54 -8.57 0.39
CA MET A 640 25.03 -9.18 1.62
C MET A 640 26.07 -9.21 2.73
#